data_AF-A0A8T3DZA9-F1
#
_entry.id   AF-A0A8T3DZA9-F1
#
_cell.length_a   1.000
_cell.length_b   1.000
_cell.length_c   1.000
_cell.angle_alpha   90.00
_cell.angle_beta   90.00
_cell.angle_gamma   90.00
#
_symmetry.space_group_name_H-M   'P 1'
#
loop_
_entity.id
_entity.type
_entity.pdbx_description
1 polymer ?
#
loop_
_entity_poly.entity_id
_entity_poly.type
_entity_poly.pdbx_seq_one_letter_code
_entity_poly.pdbx_strand_id
1 'polypeptide(L)'
;MEESGYRVFASCEGSLGTENTPEQVRRYFSLRSKSGGGECAVSQVGSHLYCVTFRSEEVRNRVLARSNHTLTTKYSTLILKLHPENPNTPAGDHPERQDPVTIPASSPLEVHHTKDNEGTGLATEDEGSTNEIQLKHVPPYQLLIQPYFQKEVEQEHPDVTITLDTNACSVKLTGPSSSVQAAKGKLQDSLSRVRTKELPFPQAVIGFLISKGLQEVSRSYFLQVGVYAILAVSVNDSKVVLHGLSQFDLQRAEKILGEKVSTTAVPLGEHLEPVAYSEDFADFIVQLNSSQKAVQISWELDGKNNNRIMLVGNREEFNATESKMVEFLWEKREDVELVKVQGPPEVPENLPHLMDFLGLGNLTAQIRWLPDAGMLEIRGKPTAVEEAARSLRQKMKGVVCKTVEICRPEAHTYFSGNGQAYLNSMQSTFNCRPVLRPKPNQAIQAQDLTHNVDQLALSKVFSRQHLPKTLKGADICLGTKDKEVLLIAQNVTVHIVQADKVTELADVVVNPLCRSTTESKMLDSAGADVKEELAKTARWYSITVTGPGALPCRLLVHIPCLCGSSMKDYLLSTIQECKRRRFKLITVYIDRNELHSGFDAKQMAKDLMLTTLKHLDAEDELRIVIPQEDLFNIFRDEAKTIHSTHLKLSELEFFVSASPRGVLACLGFKHRPKDDAESLHHHSHLCEPAVIHLFSRDRHLLGKAGSALERHYATFLSNDTLVNPSIRSAGRAAMDKICQLEGKHRVNVTVGDGVVIFNGLAAKTSQAWEETLSILDEDREQRQRDKHQRFCRNARWTIYNQQNLPVNIDPKDNYNLEIQHMTLRKPTTVQGQRGETLTVNLRTMTAKSSTTGLQHKVERTEVVGSGNPGKWSEMGSEDYRKEELDRESLEYRWVERMFNRTMSKCIITKIERIQNRKLWRNFSMNVTQKVQHLFYGITPGDYETIQTNGFFRPEESYFHSDTAQGRGIYFCVDASAAQRKCEFDHRKQKMMFLGRVETGRFTVGKKSFNAPPPINPANPRELYSSVVDSVDKPSVFVVFRSDKTYPEYCITFTE
;
A
#
# COMPACT_ATOMS: atom_id res chain seq x y z
N MET A 1 22.67 -12.35 24.73
CA MET A 1 23.46 -11.85 25.88
C MET A 1 23.63 -12.92 26.98
N GLU A 2 22.96 -14.07 26.89
CA GLU A 2 22.66 -14.87 28.10
C GLU A 2 23.74 -15.88 28.50
N GLU A 3 24.66 -16.26 27.61
CA GLU A 3 25.68 -17.30 27.87
C GLU A 3 27.12 -16.78 28.10
N SER A 4 27.40 -15.49 27.96
CA SER A 4 28.77 -14.93 28.07
C SER A 4 28.87 -13.57 28.79
N GLY A 5 27.88 -13.24 29.62
CA GLY A 5 27.87 -11.99 30.40
C GLY A 5 28.22 -12.18 31.88
N TYR A 6 28.74 -11.11 32.49
CA TYR A 6 29.18 -11.08 33.89
C TYR A 6 27.97 -10.85 34.81
N ARG A 7 27.70 -11.79 35.71
CA ARG A 7 26.46 -11.85 36.51
C ARG A 7 26.62 -11.23 37.91
N VAL A 8 25.52 -10.73 38.46
CA VAL A 8 25.34 -10.29 39.87
C VAL A 8 23.95 -10.71 40.32
N PHE A 9 23.80 -11.18 41.55
CA PHE A 9 22.51 -11.58 42.11
C PHE A 9 22.00 -10.50 43.07
N ALA A 10 20.84 -9.91 42.77
CA ALA A 10 20.18 -8.89 43.59
C ALA A 10 19.02 -9.52 44.36
N SER A 11 19.10 -9.47 45.69
CA SER A 11 18.07 -9.94 46.63
C SER A 11 17.30 -8.75 47.23
N CYS A 12 15.99 -8.91 47.42
CA CYS A 12 15.12 -7.87 47.95
C CYS A 12 14.46 -8.30 49.27
N GLU A 13 14.58 -7.49 50.32
CA GLU A 13 13.91 -7.72 51.59
C GLU A 13 12.54 -7.04 51.60
N GLY A 14 11.53 -7.76 51.06
CA GLY A 14 10.13 -7.31 51.06
C GLY A 14 9.24 -8.08 50.08
N SER A 15 7.95 -8.19 50.41
CA SER A 15 6.93 -8.75 49.51
C SER A 15 6.51 -7.70 48.49
N LEU A 16 6.79 -7.96 47.20
CA LEU A 16 6.40 -7.08 46.10
C LEU A 16 5.04 -7.49 45.50
N GLY A 17 4.22 -6.48 45.18
CA GLY A 17 2.99 -6.67 44.40
C GLY A 17 3.27 -7.07 42.94
N THR A 18 2.29 -7.70 42.30
CA THR A 18 2.43 -8.51 41.08
C THR A 18 2.46 -7.75 39.75
N GLU A 19 3.17 -6.61 39.65
CA GLU A 19 3.31 -5.87 38.37
C GLU A 19 4.76 -5.42 38.07
N ASN A 20 5.29 -5.87 36.93
CA ASN A 20 6.52 -5.46 36.21
C ASN A 20 7.81 -5.22 37.04
N THR A 21 8.08 -6.06 38.03
CA THR A 21 9.31 -5.97 38.84
C THR A 21 10.64 -6.15 38.07
N PRO A 22 10.80 -7.05 37.07
CA PRO A 22 12.09 -7.25 36.41
C PRO A 22 12.54 -6.04 35.58
N GLU A 23 11.57 -5.30 35.01
CA GLU A 23 11.83 -4.11 34.21
C GLU A 23 12.32 -2.94 35.07
N GLN A 24 11.80 -2.80 36.29
CA GLN A 24 12.23 -1.78 37.25
C GLN A 24 13.66 -2.04 37.72
N VAL A 25 13.98 -3.31 38.04
CA VAL A 25 15.35 -3.75 38.36
C VAL A 25 16.29 -3.49 37.18
N ARG A 26 15.89 -3.85 35.94
CA ARG A 26 16.67 -3.55 34.72
C ARG A 26 16.90 -2.06 34.53
N ARG A 27 15.87 -1.22 34.69
CA ARG A 27 15.98 0.24 34.54
C ARG A 27 16.94 0.83 35.58
N TYR A 28 16.90 0.37 36.83
CA TYR A 28 17.85 0.81 37.86
C TYR A 28 19.30 0.41 37.54
N PHE A 29 19.55 -0.85 37.16
CA PHE A 29 20.90 -1.31 36.82
C PHE A 29 21.42 -0.82 35.45
N SER A 30 20.56 -0.30 34.58
CA SER A 30 20.97 0.42 33.36
C SER A 30 21.54 1.83 33.61
N LEU A 31 21.23 2.45 34.76
CA LEU A 31 21.59 3.85 35.04
C LEU A 31 22.92 3.96 35.79
N ARG A 32 23.99 4.23 35.05
CA ARG A 32 25.37 4.40 35.59
C ARG A 32 25.46 5.35 36.79
N SER A 33 24.67 6.43 36.84
CA SER A 33 24.67 7.38 37.96
C SER A 33 24.06 6.81 39.25
N LYS A 34 22.98 6.03 39.15
CA LYS A 34 22.24 5.48 40.31
C LYS A 34 22.80 4.16 40.81
N SER A 35 23.24 3.26 39.93
CA SER A 35 23.70 1.91 40.28
C SER A 35 25.18 1.64 39.98
N GLY A 36 25.88 2.51 39.24
CA GLY A 36 27.21 2.22 38.70
C GLY A 36 27.20 1.32 37.44
N GLY A 37 26.02 0.86 37.02
CA GLY A 37 25.82 -0.11 35.95
C GLY A 37 25.80 0.46 34.53
N GLY A 38 25.07 -0.22 33.63
CA GLY A 38 25.02 0.03 32.19
C GLY A 38 24.14 -1.01 31.49
N GLU A 39 24.29 -1.17 30.17
CA GLU A 39 23.48 -2.12 29.37
C GLU A 39 23.51 -3.54 29.98
N CYS A 40 22.34 -4.01 30.41
CA CYS A 40 22.17 -5.24 31.18
C CYS A 40 20.87 -5.97 30.83
N ALA A 41 20.90 -7.29 31.00
CA ALA A 41 19.74 -8.16 31.01
C ALA A 41 19.40 -8.57 32.46
N VAL A 42 18.13 -8.77 32.77
CA VAL A 42 17.67 -9.21 34.10
C VAL A 42 16.74 -10.40 33.95
N SER A 43 17.04 -11.48 34.66
CA SER A 43 16.17 -12.64 34.81
C SER A 43 15.83 -12.86 36.28
N GLN A 44 14.63 -13.36 36.57
CA GLN A 44 14.25 -13.73 37.93
C GLN A 44 14.66 -15.18 38.20
N VAL A 45 15.34 -15.42 39.33
CA VAL A 45 15.93 -16.73 39.70
C VAL A 45 15.30 -17.28 40.99
N GLY A 46 14.55 -16.45 41.73
CA GLY A 46 13.72 -16.87 42.86
C GLY A 46 12.65 -15.83 43.20
N SER A 47 11.82 -16.11 44.19
CA SER A 47 10.70 -15.23 44.59
C SER A 47 11.12 -13.78 44.89
N HIS A 48 12.30 -13.60 45.50
CA HIS A 48 12.88 -12.28 45.80
C HIS A 48 14.33 -12.12 45.29
N LEU A 49 14.74 -12.92 44.29
CA LEU A 49 16.12 -12.97 43.79
C LEU A 49 16.17 -12.81 42.27
N TYR A 50 16.97 -11.84 41.81
CA TYR A 50 17.12 -11.47 40.39
C TYR A 50 18.58 -11.60 39.96
N CYS A 51 18.85 -12.20 38.80
CA CYS A 51 20.18 -12.25 38.19
C CYS A 51 20.30 -11.13 37.15
N VAL A 52 21.22 -10.19 37.41
CA VAL A 52 21.56 -9.09 36.51
C VAL A 52 22.84 -9.43 35.76
N THR A 53 22.78 -9.43 34.43
CA THR A 53 23.89 -9.82 33.54
C THR A 53 24.39 -8.60 32.77
N PHE A 54 25.67 -8.26 32.94
CA PHE A 54 26.34 -7.13 32.29
C PHE A 54 27.31 -7.59 31.19
N ARG A 55 27.51 -6.76 30.16
CA ARG A 55 28.43 -7.06 29.03
C ARG A 55 29.92 -7.03 29.41
N SER A 56 30.30 -6.40 30.53
CA SER A 56 31.71 -6.23 30.93
C SER A 56 31.89 -6.40 32.45
N GLU A 57 33.00 -7.03 32.83
CA GLU A 57 33.41 -7.26 34.21
C GLU A 57 33.65 -5.95 34.98
N GLU A 58 34.15 -4.92 34.32
CA GLU A 58 34.35 -3.59 34.91
C GLU A 58 33.02 -2.96 35.34
N VAL A 59 31.94 -3.23 34.61
CA VAL A 59 30.59 -2.79 34.97
C VAL A 59 30.11 -3.57 36.19
N ARG A 60 30.29 -4.90 36.20
CA ARG A 60 29.97 -5.77 37.34
C ARG A 60 30.65 -5.28 38.61
N ASN A 61 31.96 -5.05 38.55
CA ASN A 61 32.77 -4.69 39.71
C ASN A 61 32.45 -3.27 40.23
N ARG A 62 32.09 -2.31 39.36
CA ARG A 62 31.61 -0.98 39.79
C ARG A 62 30.25 -1.02 40.48
N VAL A 63 29.36 -1.92 40.05
CA VAL A 63 28.06 -2.14 40.70
C VAL A 63 28.27 -2.78 42.08
N LEU A 64 29.09 -3.83 42.17
CA LEU A 64 29.42 -4.50 43.44
C LEU A 64 30.18 -3.62 44.45
N ALA A 65 31.01 -2.68 43.97
CA ALA A 65 31.75 -1.74 44.83
C ALA A 65 30.85 -0.69 45.52
N ARG A 66 29.57 -0.59 45.16
CA ARG A 66 28.63 0.37 45.75
C ARG A 66 27.87 -0.30 46.90
N SER A 67 28.09 0.22 48.11
CA SER A 67 27.63 -0.40 49.36
C SER A 67 26.11 -0.46 49.55
N ASN A 68 25.34 0.45 48.92
CA ASN A 68 23.88 0.51 49.04
C ASN A 68 23.22 0.68 47.67
N HIS A 69 22.22 -0.15 47.39
CA HIS A 69 21.33 -0.03 46.25
C HIS A 69 19.88 0.09 46.70
N THR A 70 19.16 1.07 46.17
CA THR A 70 17.81 1.41 46.62
C THR A 70 16.89 1.64 45.43
N LEU A 71 15.81 0.88 45.36
CA LEU A 71 14.81 0.91 44.31
C LEU A 71 13.54 1.57 44.84
N THR A 72 13.27 2.81 44.43
CA THR A 72 12.01 3.51 44.74
C THR A 72 10.94 3.11 43.74
N THR A 73 9.88 2.49 44.23
CA THR A 73 8.65 2.19 43.48
C THR A 73 7.58 3.26 43.78
N LYS A 74 6.42 3.20 43.11
CA LYS A 74 5.29 4.11 43.39
C LYS A 74 4.73 3.98 44.82
N TYR A 75 5.03 2.90 45.54
CA TYR A 75 4.38 2.55 46.82
C TYR A 75 5.37 2.33 47.98
N SER A 76 6.65 2.06 47.69
CA SER A 76 7.69 1.86 48.71
C SER A 76 9.10 2.01 48.14
N THR A 77 10.07 2.34 49.01
CA THR A 77 11.51 2.29 48.71
C THR A 77 12.09 0.99 49.26
N LEU A 78 12.68 0.17 48.37
CA LEU A 78 13.20 -1.16 48.68
C LEU A 78 14.73 -1.17 48.63
N ILE A 79 15.37 -1.84 49.58
CA ILE A 79 16.82 -2.02 49.61
C ILE A 79 17.18 -3.32 48.88
N LEU A 80 18.11 -3.24 47.93
CA LEU A 80 18.61 -4.37 47.16
C LEU A 80 19.99 -4.77 47.70
N LYS A 81 20.12 -5.99 48.23
CA LYS A 81 21.39 -6.58 48.66
C LYS A 81 22.00 -7.39 47.51
N LEU A 82 23.23 -7.07 47.13
CA LEU A 82 23.93 -7.69 46.01
C LEU A 82 24.88 -8.80 46.46
N HIS A 83 24.93 -9.88 45.68
CA HIS A 83 25.80 -11.03 45.86
C HIS A 83 26.58 -11.31 44.57
N PRO A 84 27.91 -11.55 44.62
CA PRO A 84 28.70 -11.88 43.43
C PRO A 84 28.31 -13.21 42.76
N GLU A 85 27.88 -14.17 43.58
CA GLU A 85 27.49 -15.52 43.19
C GLU A 85 26.06 -15.84 43.66
N ASN A 86 25.48 -16.96 43.21
CA ASN A 86 24.10 -17.31 43.55
C ASN A 86 24.03 -17.85 45.00
N PRO A 87 23.38 -17.14 45.94
CA PRO A 87 23.33 -17.54 47.35
C PRO A 87 22.53 -18.83 47.61
N ASN A 88 21.78 -19.32 46.62
CA ASN A 88 20.96 -20.54 46.74
C ASN A 88 21.67 -21.83 46.29
N THR A 89 23.00 -21.80 46.08
CA THR A 89 23.77 -22.96 45.61
C THR A 89 24.26 -23.80 46.80
N PRO A 90 23.94 -25.10 46.89
CA PRO A 90 24.46 -25.95 47.97
C PRO A 90 25.99 -26.10 47.88
N ALA A 91 26.67 -26.07 49.03
CA ALA A 91 28.12 -26.30 49.07
C ALA A 91 28.46 -27.76 48.72
N GLY A 92 29.39 -27.96 47.78
CA GLY A 92 29.86 -29.28 47.38
C GLY A 92 31.14 -29.23 46.54
N ASP A 93 32.21 -29.81 47.09
CA ASP A 93 33.45 -30.30 46.47
C ASP A 93 34.27 -29.38 45.54
N HIS A 94 35.24 -28.69 46.14
CA HIS A 94 36.49 -28.31 45.48
C HIS A 94 37.55 -29.43 45.60
N PRO A 95 38.17 -29.86 44.49
CA PRO A 95 39.47 -30.53 44.52
C PRO A 95 40.64 -29.54 44.29
N GLU A 96 41.79 -29.89 44.87
CA GLU A 96 42.98 -29.07 45.13
C GLU A 96 43.83 -28.63 43.92
N ARG A 97 44.58 -27.52 44.11
CA ARG A 97 46.04 -27.33 43.86
C ARG A 97 46.44 -25.92 44.35
N GLN A 98 47.21 -25.73 45.43
CA GLN A 98 48.69 -25.87 45.56
C GLN A 98 49.46 -25.10 44.46
N ASP A 99 50.45 -24.23 44.71
CA ASP A 99 51.15 -23.64 45.89
C ASP A 99 52.03 -22.45 45.31
N PRO A 100 53.07 -21.79 45.93
CA PRO A 100 53.65 -21.83 47.30
C PRO A 100 54.04 -20.43 47.93
N VAL A 101 54.42 -20.41 49.23
CA VAL A 101 55.60 -19.71 49.89
C VAL A 101 55.82 -18.16 49.72
N THR A 102 56.27 -17.31 50.69
CA THR A 102 56.53 -17.33 52.15
C THR A 102 56.92 -15.91 52.69
N ILE A 103 56.40 -15.52 53.87
CA ILE A 103 56.97 -14.80 55.07
C ILE A 103 58.35 -14.08 54.90
N PRO A 104 58.58 -12.81 55.36
CA PRO A 104 58.61 -12.37 56.79
C PRO A 104 58.06 -10.94 57.08
N ALA A 105 57.86 -10.42 58.31
CA ALA A 105 57.74 -10.90 59.70
C ALA A 105 57.12 -9.69 60.52
N SER A 106 56.91 -9.64 61.84
CA SER A 106 57.30 -10.49 63.00
C SER A 106 56.19 -10.52 64.09
N SER A 107 56.55 -10.46 65.39
CA SER A 107 55.70 -10.59 66.60
C SER A 107 56.50 -10.05 67.84
N PRO A 108 56.22 -10.34 69.15
CA PRO A 108 55.05 -10.94 69.84
C PRO A 108 54.74 -10.36 71.29
N LEU A 109 53.87 -11.07 72.04
CA LEU A 109 53.72 -11.15 73.53
C LEU A 109 53.05 -9.98 74.30
N GLU A 110 52.36 -10.17 75.45
CA GLU A 110 52.20 -11.36 76.33
C GLU A 110 50.85 -11.41 77.09
N VAL A 111 50.57 -12.51 77.80
CA VAL A 111 49.35 -12.79 78.59
C VAL A 111 49.73 -13.17 80.02
N HIS A 112 48.94 -12.82 81.06
CA HIS A 112 48.90 -13.61 82.30
C HIS A 112 47.59 -13.48 83.12
N HIS A 113 47.50 -14.23 84.22
CA HIS A 113 46.30 -14.95 84.67
C HIS A 113 45.93 -14.75 86.16
N THR A 114 44.63 -14.66 86.42
CA THR A 114 43.81 -15.17 87.56
C THR A 114 44.39 -15.58 88.94
N LYS A 115 43.58 -15.27 89.99
CA LYS A 115 43.28 -16.07 91.23
C LYS A 115 44.33 -16.05 92.39
N ASP A 116 44.02 -16.27 93.68
CA ASP A 116 42.85 -16.80 94.45
C ASP A 116 42.67 -16.07 95.83
N ASN A 117 41.55 -16.29 96.56
CA ASN A 117 41.47 -17.06 97.83
C ASN A 117 40.39 -16.61 98.86
N GLU A 118 39.98 -17.53 99.74
CA GLU A 118 38.94 -17.43 100.78
C GLU A 118 39.44 -16.88 102.14
N GLY A 119 38.53 -16.47 103.04
CA GLY A 119 38.87 -16.20 104.46
C GLY A 119 37.77 -15.52 105.30
N THR A 120 37.43 -16.09 106.45
CA THR A 120 36.33 -15.65 107.34
C THR A 120 36.78 -14.85 108.57
N GLY A 121 36.04 -13.77 108.90
CA GLY A 121 35.54 -13.55 110.28
C GLY A 121 36.22 -12.53 111.21
N LEU A 122 35.36 -11.99 112.11
CA LEU A 122 35.59 -11.17 113.31
C LEU A 122 35.75 -9.65 113.16
N ALA A 123 35.33 -8.95 114.21
CA ALA A 123 34.81 -7.57 114.19
C ALA A 123 35.61 -6.61 115.08
N THR A 124 35.48 -5.31 114.79
CA THR A 124 35.23 -4.23 115.78
C THR A 124 34.75 -2.96 115.06
N GLU A 125 34.12 -2.07 115.81
CA GLU A 125 33.50 -0.80 115.37
C GLU A 125 34.54 0.28 115.02
N ASP A 126 34.22 1.17 114.06
CA ASP A 126 34.38 2.63 114.26
C ASP A 126 33.54 3.45 113.24
N GLU A 127 33.32 4.73 113.54
CA GLU A 127 32.28 5.58 112.92
C GLU A 127 32.63 6.19 111.54
N GLY A 128 31.60 6.49 110.73
CA GLY A 128 31.70 7.49 109.65
C GLY A 128 31.53 7.04 108.18
N SER A 129 30.66 6.06 107.86
CA SER A 129 30.40 5.69 106.46
C SER A 129 29.34 6.57 105.77
N THR A 130 29.72 7.26 104.69
CA THR A 130 28.76 7.72 103.67
C THR A 130 28.04 6.53 103.05
N ASN A 131 26.72 6.59 102.93
CA ASN A 131 25.92 5.48 102.39
C ASN A 131 25.46 5.77 100.97
N GLU A 132 25.63 4.77 100.11
CA GLU A 132 25.15 4.76 98.74
C GLU A 132 23.91 3.86 98.66
N ILE A 133 22.79 4.39 98.16
CA ILE A 133 21.61 3.58 97.88
C ILE A 133 21.26 3.65 96.40
N GLN A 134 21.23 2.47 95.77
CA GLN A 134 20.83 2.30 94.38
C GLN A 134 19.40 1.78 94.29
N LEU A 135 18.51 2.57 93.69
CA LEU A 135 17.16 2.15 93.28
C LEU A 135 17.29 1.45 91.92
N LYS A 136 17.08 0.13 91.89
CA LYS A 136 17.13 -0.70 90.67
C LYS A 136 15.71 -0.91 90.10
N HIS A 137 15.63 -1.14 88.79
CA HIS A 137 14.37 -1.39 88.05
C HIS A 137 13.39 -0.21 88.00
N VAL A 138 13.90 1.04 87.94
CA VAL A 138 13.03 2.20 87.66
C VAL A 138 12.66 2.21 86.17
N PRO A 139 11.36 2.28 85.79
CA PRO A 139 10.96 2.31 84.39
C PRO A 139 11.59 3.50 83.63
N PRO A 140 12.10 3.33 82.40
CA PRO A 140 12.86 4.37 81.69
C PRO A 140 12.15 5.72 81.55
N TYR A 141 10.82 5.72 81.37
CA TYR A 141 10.02 6.94 81.25
C TYR A 141 9.94 7.74 82.57
N GLN A 142 10.11 7.09 83.74
CA GLN A 142 10.15 7.77 85.02
C GLN A 142 11.52 8.42 85.28
N LEU A 143 12.61 7.83 84.74
CA LEU A 143 13.95 8.43 84.79
C LEU A 143 14.01 9.74 83.99
N LEU A 144 13.29 9.85 82.87
CA LEU A 144 13.19 11.09 82.10
C LEU A 144 12.54 12.24 82.89
N ILE A 145 11.73 11.94 83.90
CA ILE A 145 11.04 12.90 84.76
C ILE A 145 11.91 13.33 85.96
N GLN A 146 13.02 12.63 86.23
CA GLN A 146 13.93 12.93 87.34
C GLN A 146 14.43 14.39 87.39
N PRO A 147 14.69 15.14 86.30
CA PRO A 147 15.13 16.53 86.39
C PRO A 147 14.10 17.46 87.07
N TYR A 148 12.84 17.08 87.08
CA TYR A 148 11.77 17.79 87.78
C TYR A 148 11.74 17.43 89.28
N PHE A 149 11.95 16.15 89.62
CA PHE A 149 12.05 15.68 91.01
C PHE A 149 13.34 16.12 91.70
N GLN A 150 14.44 16.27 90.95
CA GLN A 150 15.74 16.65 91.47
C GLN A 150 15.65 17.97 92.26
N LYS A 151 14.97 18.98 91.72
CA LYS A 151 14.76 20.26 92.42
C LYS A 151 13.90 20.15 93.69
N GLU A 152 12.92 19.24 93.72
CA GLU A 152 12.07 19.01 94.90
C GLU A 152 12.88 18.36 96.04
N VAL A 153 13.77 17.42 95.71
CA VAL A 153 14.65 16.75 96.69
C VAL A 153 15.82 17.65 97.12
N GLU A 154 16.44 18.38 96.20
CA GLU A 154 17.54 19.33 96.50
C GLU A 154 17.09 20.48 97.41
N GLN A 155 15.81 20.90 97.36
CA GLN A 155 15.28 21.97 98.22
C GLN A 155 15.12 21.54 99.69
N GLU A 156 14.80 20.27 99.96
CA GLU A 156 14.59 19.77 101.32
C GLU A 156 15.79 19.00 101.89
N HIS A 157 16.62 18.42 101.02
CA HIS A 157 17.79 17.61 101.37
C HIS A 157 19.01 18.00 100.51
N PRO A 158 19.57 19.22 100.69
CA PRO A 158 20.68 19.73 99.89
C PRO A 158 21.97 18.89 100.01
N ASP A 159 22.11 18.09 101.08
CA ASP A 159 23.28 17.24 101.34
C ASP A 159 23.24 15.88 100.60
N VAL A 160 22.22 15.64 99.75
CA VAL A 160 22.05 14.39 98.99
C VAL A 160 22.25 14.63 97.50
N THR A 161 23.33 14.06 96.96
CA THR A 161 23.58 14.08 95.51
C THR A 161 22.82 12.94 94.83
N ILE A 162 22.09 13.26 93.76
CA ILE A 162 21.37 12.29 92.93
C ILE A 162 22.15 12.08 91.63
N THR A 163 22.50 10.83 91.33
CA THR A 163 23.16 10.45 90.06
C THR A 163 22.35 9.38 89.34
N LEU A 164 22.37 9.42 88.00
CA LEU A 164 21.57 8.57 87.13
C LEU A 164 22.46 7.65 86.32
N ASP A 165 22.09 6.36 86.26
CA ASP A 165 22.55 5.46 85.22
C ASP A 165 21.36 5.06 84.34
N THR A 166 21.28 5.70 83.17
CA THR A 166 20.25 5.44 82.15
C THR A 166 20.40 4.07 81.49
N ASN A 167 21.61 3.49 81.49
CA ASN A 167 21.88 2.21 80.86
C ASN A 167 21.53 1.05 81.81
N ALA A 168 21.83 1.20 83.11
CA ALA A 168 21.45 0.26 84.17
C ALA A 168 20.02 0.47 84.72
N CYS A 169 19.26 1.45 84.20
CA CYS A 169 17.93 1.85 84.68
C CYS A 169 17.87 2.02 86.21
N SER A 170 18.84 2.77 86.75
CA SER A 170 19.01 2.93 88.19
C SER A 170 19.28 4.37 88.63
N VAL A 171 18.80 4.71 89.82
CA VAL A 171 19.08 5.99 90.50
C VAL A 171 19.98 5.73 91.69
N LYS A 172 21.08 6.46 91.80
CA LYS A 172 22.08 6.38 92.87
C LYS A 172 22.00 7.63 93.73
N LEU A 173 21.68 7.46 95.01
CA LEU A 173 21.64 8.51 96.03
C LEU A 173 22.86 8.39 96.93
N THR A 174 23.60 9.49 97.12
CA THR A 174 24.81 9.54 97.96
C THR A 174 24.78 10.75 98.90
N GLY A 175 25.04 10.52 100.19
CA GLY A 175 25.00 11.54 101.23
C GLY A 175 24.98 10.93 102.64
N PRO A 176 24.62 11.72 103.68
CA PRO A 176 24.42 11.21 105.05
C PRO A 176 23.28 10.19 105.12
N SER A 177 23.45 9.11 105.88
CA SER A 177 22.51 7.97 105.93
C SER A 177 21.06 8.35 106.24
N SER A 178 20.84 9.29 107.15
CA SER A 178 19.51 9.81 107.51
C SER A 178 18.86 10.55 106.34
N SER A 179 19.58 11.48 105.72
CA SER A 179 19.13 12.27 104.58
C SER A 179 18.90 11.41 103.34
N VAL A 180 19.75 10.42 103.06
CA VAL A 180 19.62 9.52 101.91
C VAL A 180 18.37 8.62 102.03
N GLN A 181 18.03 8.13 103.23
CA GLN A 181 16.80 7.34 103.43
C GLN A 181 15.53 8.22 103.32
N ALA A 182 15.56 9.46 103.84
CA ALA A 182 14.46 10.40 103.69
C ALA A 182 14.25 10.79 102.21
N ALA A 183 15.33 11.15 101.51
CA ALA A 183 15.33 11.45 100.07
C ALA A 183 14.87 10.26 99.22
N LYS A 184 15.26 9.02 99.59
CA LYS A 184 14.77 7.79 98.94
C LYS A 184 13.26 7.63 99.12
N GLY A 185 12.75 7.79 100.34
CA GLY A 185 11.32 7.69 100.63
C GLY A 185 10.50 8.72 99.85
N LYS A 186 10.96 9.98 99.84
CA LYS A 186 10.32 11.06 99.09
C LYS A 186 10.42 10.86 97.58
N LEU A 187 11.57 10.42 97.05
CA LEU A 187 11.70 10.08 95.63
C LEU A 187 10.78 8.92 95.22
N GLN A 188 10.62 7.89 96.06
CA GLN A 188 9.68 6.79 95.80
C GLN A 188 8.22 7.25 95.84
N ASP A 189 7.83 8.11 96.78
CA ASP A 189 6.51 8.74 96.83
C ASP A 189 6.27 9.62 95.58
N SER A 190 7.19 10.51 95.24
CA SER A 190 7.15 11.36 94.05
C SER A 190 7.08 10.54 92.74
N LEU A 191 7.83 9.44 92.61
CA LEU A 191 7.73 8.51 91.47
C LEU A 191 6.37 7.78 91.43
N SER A 192 5.76 7.48 92.58
CA SER A 192 4.43 6.87 92.66
C SER A 192 3.29 7.81 92.21
N ARG A 193 3.52 9.14 92.24
CA ARG A 193 2.59 10.15 91.74
C ARG A 193 2.54 10.25 90.21
N VAL A 194 3.57 9.78 89.50
CA VAL A 194 3.59 9.82 88.02
C VAL A 194 2.35 9.15 87.46
N ARG A 195 1.67 9.85 86.55
CA ARG A 195 0.54 9.33 85.78
C ARG A 195 0.85 9.40 84.30
N THR A 196 0.21 8.50 83.56
CA THR A 196 0.46 8.26 82.14
C THR A 196 -0.89 8.33 81.42
N LYS A 197 -0.94 9.06 80.30
CA LYS A 197 -2.13 9.16 79.44
C LYS A 197 -1.72 9.03 77.97
N GLU A 198 -2.34 8.10 77.25
CA GLU A 198 -2.22 8.04 75.79
C GLU A 198 -3.01 9.18 75.15
N LEU A 199 -2.47 9.82 74.13
CA LEU A 199 -3.13 10.92 73.42
C LEU A 199 -3.58 10.46 72.02
N PRO A 200 -4.89 10.53 71.70
CA PRO A 200 -5.45 10.02 70.45
C PRO A 200 -5.25 11.04 69.30
N PHE A 201 -4.00 11.32 68.96
CA PHE A 201 -3.66 12.23 67.86
C PHE A 201 -3.71 11.53 66.49
N PRO A 202 -4.07 12.24 65.41
CA PRO A 202 -3.89 11.76 64.04
C PRO A 202 -2.43 11.40 63.73
N GLN A 203 -2.22 10.41 62.86
CA GLN A 203 -0.90 9.92 62.42
C GLN A 203 0.05 11.06 62.00
N ALA A 204 -0.47 12.07 61.30
CA ALA A 204 0.31 13.21 60.82
C ALA A 204 0.81 14.13 61.95
N VAL A 205 0.01 14.32 63.02
CA VAL A 205 0.42 15.06 64.23
C VAL A 205 1.49 14.27 64.99
N ILE A 206 1.35 12.95 65.09
CA ILE A 206 2.36 12.07 65.67
C ILE A 206 3.69 12.20 64.92
N GLY A 207 3.65 12.16 63.58
CA GLY A 207 4.83 12.36 62.73
C GLY A 207 5.51 13.72 62.94
N PHE A 208 4.74 14.80 63.07
CA PHE A 208 5.25 16.14 63.40
C PHE A 208 5.93 16.18 64.77
N LEU A 209 5.29 15.65 65.82
CA LEU A 209 5.85 15.65 67.17
C LEU A 209 7.15 14.85 67.26
N ILE A 210 7.25 13.73 66.54
CA ILE A 210 8.47 12.94 66.43
C ILE A 210 9.55 13.70 65.65
N SER A 211 9.22 14.35 64.53
CA SER A 211 10.21 15.06 63.69
C SER A 211 10.82 16.30 64.36
N LYS A 212 10.12 16.93 65.32
CA LYS A 212 10.66 18.01 66.17
C LYS A 212 11.44 17.52 67.40
N GLY A 213 11.39 16.22 67.71
CA GLY A 213 11.99 15.62 68.89
C GLY A 213 11.14 15.83 70.14
N LEU A 214 10.48 14.76 70.62
CA LEU A 214 9.51 14.80 71.72
C LEU A 214 10.04 15.43 73.02
N GLN A 215 11.33 15.28 73.31
CA GLN A 215 11.99 15.92 74.46
C GLN A 215 12.02 17.45 74.34
N GLU A 216 12.38 17.99 73.17
CA GLU A 216 12.43 19.44 72.95
C GLU A 216 11.03 20.06 72.87
N VAL A 217 10.06 19.33 72.31
CA VAL A 217 8.64 19.72 72.38
C VAL A 217 8.17 19.78 73.84
N SER A 218 8.48 18.77 74.65
CA SER A 218 8.12 18.76 76.08
C SER A 218 8.76 19.92 76.84
N ARG A 219 10.04 20.20 76.57
CA ARG A 219 10.80 21.30 77.18
C ARG A 219 10.24 22.67 76.80
N SER A 220 9.91 22.87 75.52
CA SER A 220 9.44 24.16 75.00
C SER A 220 7.95 24.42 75.28
N TYR A 221 7.09 23.39 75.25
CA TYR A 221 5.65 23.58 75.42
C TYR A 221 5.18 23.45 76.87
N PHE A 222 5.85 22.66 77.73
CA PHE A 222 5.39 22.40 79.10
C PHE A 222 6.30 23.03 80.17
N LEU A 223 7.61 22.73 80.16
CA LEU A 223 8.53 23.23 81.19
C LEU A 223 8.60 24.77 81.20
N GLN A 224 8.64 25.43 80.04
CA GLN A 224 8.68 26.91 79.97
C GLN A 224 7.46 27.60 80.61
N VAL A 225 6.32 26.91 80.72
CA VAL A 225 5.07 27.43 81.32
C VAL A 225 4.75 26.79 82.68
N GLY A 226 5.74 26.12 83.28
CA GLY A 226 5.63 25.53 84.63
C GLY A 226 4.71 24.31 84.70
N VAL A 227 4.63 23.52 83.63
CA VAL A 227 3.87 22.25 83.59
C VAL A 227 4.85 21.08 83.53
N TYR A 228 4.73 20.16 84.48
CA TYR A 228 5.69 19.07 84.66
C TYR A 228 5.24 17.80 83.95
N ALA A 229 5.41 17.78 82.63
CA ALA A 229 5.04 16.67 81.77
C ALA A 229 6.07 16.41 80.64
N ILE A 230 6.08 15.18 80.10
CA ILE A 230 6.95 14.73 79.01
C ILE A 230 6.16 13.87 78.02
N LEU A 231 6.41 14.06 76.72
CA LEU A 231 5.97 13.19 75.63
C LEU A 231 7.00 12.08 75.40
N ALA A 232 6.52 10.83 75.34
CA ALA A 232 7.28 9.65 74.95
C ALA A 232 6.54 8.87 73.86
N VAL A 233 7.21 7.90 73.23
CA VAL A 233 6.58 6.91 72.34
C VAL A 233 6.24 5.66 73.16
N SER A 234 5.07 5.08 72.95
CA SER A 234 4.73 3.79 73.56
C SER A 234 5.64 2.68 73.03
N VAL A 235 6.01 1.73 73.89
CA VAL A 235 6.98 0.66 73.54
C VAL A 235 6.40 -0.33 72.51
N ASN A 236 5.07 -0.47 72.45
CA ASN A 236 4.39 -1.53 71.69
C ASN A 236 3.51 -1.04 70.53
N ASP A 237 3.37 0.27 70.34
CA ASP A 237 2.60 0.89 69.24
C ASP A 237 3.18 2.29 68.96
N SER A 238 3.10 2.78 67.72
CA SER A 238 3.57 4.13 67.33
C SER A 238 2.68 5.29 67.83
N LYS A 239 2.27 5.22 69.10
CA LYS A 239 1.41 6.19 69.80
C LYS A 239 2.26 7.12 70.67
N VAL A 240 1.87 8.39 70.74
CA VAL A 240 2.49 9.36 71.65
C VAL A 240 1.78 9.31 73.00
N VAL A 241 2.57 9.17 74.06
CA VAL A 241 2.11 9.03 75.44
C VAL A 241 2.62 10.23 76.24
N LEU A 242 1.74 10.83 77.02
CA LEU A 242 2.06 11.93 77.92
C LEU A 242 2.22 11.38 79.34
N HIS A 243 3.37 11.64 79.96
CA HIS A 243 3.62 11.35 81.36
C HIS A 243 3.68 12.68 82.13
N GLY A 244 3.03 12.76 83.29
CA GLY A 244 2.97 13.97 84.10
C GLY A 244 3.08 13.68 85.59
N LEU A 245 3.57 14.66 86.36
CA LEU A 245 3.73 14.56 87.82
C LEU A 245 2.42 14.47 88.59
N SER A 246 1.33 14.96 88.00
CA SER A 246 0.00 14.88 88.57
C SER A 246 -1.05 14.74 87.47
N GLN A 247 -2.28 14.39 87.86
CA GLN A 247 -3.42 14.42 86.95
C GLN A 247 -3.71 15.84 86.43
N PHE A 248 -3.38 16.87 87.21
CA PHE A 248 -3.52 18.28 86.83
C PHE A 248 -2.48 18.67 85.76
N ASP A 249 -1.21 18.26 85.90
CA ASP A 249 -0.17 18.47 84.90
C ASP A 249 -0.51 17.77 83.58
N LEU A 250 -1.02 16.54 83.63
CA LEU A 250 -1.47 15.81 82.44
C LEU A 250 -2.58 16.57 81.68
N GLN A 251 -3.64 16.99 82.37
CA GLN A 251 -4.75 17.72 81.76
C GLN A 251 -4.30 19.06 81.17
N ARG A 252 -3.39 19.75 81.87
CA ARG A 252 -2.87 21.05 81.42
C ARG A 252 -1.93 20.92 80.23
N ALA A 253 -1.05 19.93 80.21
CA ALA A 253 -0.16 19.64 79.08
C ALA A 253 -0.94 19.12 77.85
N GLU A 254 -1.94 18.26 78.02
CA GLU A 254 -2.86 17.84 76.95
C GLU A 254 -3.57 19.04 76.32
N LYS A 255 -4.12 19.96 77.14
CA LYS A 255 -4.77 21.18 76.67
C LYS A 255 -3.79 22.08 75.91
N ILE A 256 -2.60 22.34 76.46
CA ILE A 256 -1.56 23.15 75.80
C ILE A 256 -1.16 22.55 74.45
N LEU A 257 -1.04 21.22 74.36
CA LEU A 257 -0.66 20.54 73.13
C LEU A 257 -1.74 20.63 72.06
N GLY A 258 -3.02 20.48 72.44
CA GLY A 258 -4.17 20.67 71.56
C GLY A 258 -4.45 22.13 71.15
N GLU A 259 -3.99 23.11 71.94
CA GLU A 259 -4.05 24.53 71.57
C GLU A 259 -2.91 24.94 70.63
N LYS A 260 -1.70 24.37 70.81
CA LYS A 260 -0.51 24.72 70.02
C LYS A 260 -0.42 24.00 68.67
N VAL A 261 -0.76 22.71 68.61
CA VAL A 261 -0.61 21.88 67.40
C VAL A 261 -1.96 21.55 66.80
N SER A 262 -2.12 21.82 65.50
CA SER A 262 -3.37 21.55 64.78
C SER A 262 -3.11 20.97 63.39
N THR A 263 -4.18 20.69 62.65
CA THR A 263 -4.16 20.18 61.28
C THR A 263 -5.14 20.96 60.41
N THR A 264 -4.71 21.47 59.26
CA THR A 264 -5.58 22.16 58.28
C THR A 264 -5.43 21.51 56.91
N ALA A 265 -6.56 21.30 56.23
CA ALA A 265 -6.62 20.79 54.87
C ALA A 265 -6.75 21.95 53.86
N VAL A 266 -5.80 22.06 52.92
CA VAL A 266 -5.88 22.99 51.79
C VAL A 266 -6.39 22.23 50.57
N PRO A 267 -7.54 22.60 49.97
CA PRO A 267 -8.07 21.94 48.79
C PRO A 267 -7.28 22.33 47.53
N LEU A 268 -6.87 21.35 46.73
CA LEU A 268 -6.33 21.58 45.40
C LEU A 268 -7.48 21.61 44.38
N GLY A 269 -7.50 22.64 43.52
CA GLY A 269 -8.37 22.66 42.34
C GLY A 269 -7.73 21.88 41.18
N GLU A 270 -8.55 21.30 40.29
CA GLU A 270 -8.11 20.41 39.20
C GLU A 270 -6.96 21.00 38.34
N HIS A 271 -6.93 22.32 38.13
CA HIS A 271 -5.90 22.99 37.34
C HIS A 271 -4.54 23.15 38.03
N LEU A 272 -4.44 22.89 39.34
CA LEU A 272 -3.20 23.02 40.13
C LEU A 272 -2.55 21.66 40.45
N GLU A 273 -3.28 20.55 40.30
CA GLU A 273 -2.76 19.21 40.56
C GLU A 273 -1.46 18.89 39.77
N PRO A 274 -1.32 19.21 38.47
CA PRO A 274 -0.10 18.87 37.72
C PRO A 274 1.15 19.57 38.27
N VAL A 275 1.00 20.77 38.82
CA VAL A 275 2.08 21.53 39.47
C VAL A 275 2.39 20.93 40.84
N ALA A 276 1.36 20.54 41.59
CA ALA A 276 1.48 19.91 42.91
C ALA A 276 2.22 18.55 42.86
N TYR A 277 2.18 17.83 41.72
CA TYR A 277 2.95 16.61 41.50
C TYR A 277 4.34 16.80 40.86
N SER A 278 4.81 18.04 40.69
CA SER A 278 6.12 18.34 40.07
C SER A 278 7.32 18.16 41.03
N GLU A 279 8.50 17.85 40.47
CA GLU A 279 9.76 17.81 41.25
C GLU A 279 10.09 19.21 41.83
N ASP A 280 9.86 20.30 41.07
CA ASP A 280 9.94 21.69 41.53
C ASP A 280 9.12 21.94 42.83
N PHE A 281 7.88 21.42 42.89
CA PHE A 281 7.04 21.56 44.08
C PHE A 281 7.52 20.68 45.23
N ALA A 282 8.00 19.46 44.96
CA ALA A 282 8.58 18.60 45.99
C ALA A 282 9.80 19.26 46.66
N ASP A 283 10.70 19.86 45.88
CA ASP A 283 11.86 20.60 46.39
C ASP A 283 11.45 21.86 47.17
N PHE A 284 10.44 22.61 46.68
CA PHE A 284 9.87 23.75 47.41
C PHE A 284 9.26 23.34 48.76
N ILE A 285 8.57 22.20 48.83
CA ILE A 285 8.03 21.65 50.08
C ILE A 285 9.16 21.23 51.04
N VAL A 286 10.25 20.64 50.54
CA VAL A 286 11.46 20.34 51.34
C VAL A 286 12.12 21.64 51.84
N GLN A 287 12.16 22.69 51.03
CA GLN A 287 12.69 24.00 51.41
C GLN A 287 11.81 24.70 52.47
N LEU A 288 10.49 24.63 52.36
CA LEU A 288 9.56 25.11 53.39
C LEU A 288 9.73 24.34 54.71
N ASN A 289 9.73 23.01 54.67
CA ASN A 289 9.88 22.15 55.84
C ASN A 289 11.23 22.34 56.57
N SER A 290 12.29 22.71 55.84
CA SER A 290 13.63 22.98 56.40
C SER A 290 13.82 24.41 56.91
N SER A 291 13.14 25.40 56.31
CA SER A 291 13.22 26.81 56.71
C SER A 291 12.24 27.19 57.83
N GLN A 292 11.01 26.63 57.84
CA GLN A 292 10.02 26.84 58.90
C GLN A 292 10.01 25.66 59.88
N LYS A 293 10.66 25.80 61.04
CA LYS A 293 10.68 24.79 62.10
C LYS A 293 9.29 24.48 62.72
N ALA A 294 8.22 25.14 62.29
CA ALA A 294 6.91 25.15 62.94
C ALA A 294 5.79 24.35 62.24
N VAL A 295 5.94 23.98 60.95
CA VAL A 295 4.92 23.27 60.16
C VAL A 295 5.58 22.10 59.42
N GLN A 296 4.80 21.05 59.17
CA GLN A 296 5.13 19.90 58.32
C GLN A 296 3.97 19.68 57.34
N ILE A 297 4.30 19.45 56.08
CA ILE A 297 3.33 19.26 55.00
C ILE A 297 3.22 17.77 54.66
N SER A 298 1.99 17.28 54.52
CA SER A 298 1.67 15.88 54.21
C SER A 298 0.52 15.77 53.21
N TRP A 299 0.40 14.61 52.57
CA TRP A 299 -0.59 14.36 51.51
C TRP A 299 -1.67 13.40 51.99
N GLU A 300 -2.94 13.69 51.69
CA GLU A 300 -4.05 12.76 51.91
C GLU A 300 -4.76 12.52 50.57
N LEU A 301 -4.70 11.27 50.10
CA LEU A 301 -5.27 10.81 48.83
C LEU A 301 -6.62 10.13 49.09
N ASP A 302 -7.72 10.87 48.98
CA ASP A 302 -9.04 10.26 48.75
C ASP A 302 -9.20 10.03 47.25
N GLY A 303 -9.39 8.76 46.84
CA GLY A 303 -9.45 8.31 45.44
C GLY A 303 -10.70 8.74 44.68
N LYS A 304 -11.24 9.93 44.96
CA LYS A 304 -12.53 10.48 44.52
C LYS A 304 -12.43 11.99 44.25
N ASN A 305 -11.41 12.43 43.49
CA ASN A 305 -11.18 13.83 43.09
C ASN A 305 -11.21 14.86 44.25
N ASN A 306 -10.61 14.53 45.39
CA ASN A 306 -10.52 15.44 46.55
C ASN A 306 -9.10 15.45 47.13
N ASN A 307 -8.10 15.60 46.25
CA ASN A 307 -6.69 15.71 46.66
C ASN A 307 -6.49 16.94 47.55
N ARG A 308 -5.97 16.72 48.76
CA ARG A 308 -5.80 17.76 49.78
C ARG A 308 -4.39 17.74 50.33
N ILE A 309 -3.83 18.94 50.50
CA ILE A 309 -2.56 19.14 51.19
C ILE A 309 -2.87 19.37 52.68
N MET A 310 -2.30 18.53 53.53
CA MET A 310 -2.49 18.57 54.99
C MET A 310 -1.31 19.29 55.65
N LEU A 311 -1.56 20.51 56.13
CA LEU A 311 -0.64 21.31 56.94
C LEU A 311 -0.77 20.89 58.41
N VAL A 312 0.35 20.54 59.04
CA VAL A 312 0.38 20.04 60.42
C VAL A 312 1.45 20.77 61.23
N GLY A 313 1.09 21.34 62.38
CA GLY A 313 2.03 22.08 63.22
C GLY A 313 1.42 23.25 63.96
N ASN A 314 2.22 24.29 64.20
CA ASN A 314 1.81 25.50 64.93
C ASN A 314 0.70 26.23 64.17
N ARG A 315 -0.47 26.38 64.81
CA ARG A 315 -1.65 27.02 64.20
C ARG A 315 -1.41 28.45 63.69
N GLU A 316 -0.54 29.20 64.37
CA GLU A 316 -0.23 30.61 64.05
C GLU A 316 0.52 30.77 62.71
N GLU A 317 1.25 29.75 62.25
CA GLU A 317 2.09 29.80 61.03
C GLU A 317 1.34 29.37 59.76
N PHE A 318 0.17 28.73 59.90
CA PHE A 318 -0.55 28.11 58.78
C PHE A 318 -0.90 29.10 57.67
N ASN A 319 -1.45 30.26 57.99
CA ASN A 319 -1.84 31.27 56.99
C ASN A 319 -0.63 31.76 56.16
N ALA A 320 0.56 31.84 56.78
CA ALA A 320 1.78 32.29 56.12
C ALA A 320 2.38 31.20 55.22
N THR A 321 2.33 29.93 55.65
CA THR A 321 2.76 28.78 54.83
C THR A 321 1.79 28.53 53.67
N GLU A 322 0.48 28.59 53.91
CA GLU A 322 -0.57 28.46 52.88
C GLU A 322 -0.43 29.53 51.80
N SER A 323 -0.25 30.79 52.19
CA SER A 323 -0.12 31.91 51.24
C SER A 323 1.06 31.72 50.28
N LYS A 324 2.25 31.34 50.80
CA LYS A 324 3.45 31.04 49.99
C LYS A 324 3.24 29.84 49.06
N MET A 325 2.51 28.83 49.52
CA MET A 325 2.21 27.64 48.73
C MET A 325 1.26 27.95 47.57
N VAL A 326 0.20 28.73 47.82
CA VAL A 326 -0.74 29.18 46.79
C VAL A 326 -0.05 30.09 45.77
N GLU A 327 0.83 31.00 46.22
CA GLU A 327 1.62 31.88 45.35
C GLU A 327 2.53 31.07 44.40
N PHE A 328 3.28 30.09 44.92
CA PHE A 328 4.12 29.21 44.10
C PHE A 328 3.31 28.40 43.08
N LEU A 329 2.19 27.80 43.52
CA LEU A 329 1.30 27.02 42.63
C LEU A 329 0.70 27.90 41.52
N TRP A 330 0.41 29.17 41.80
CA TRP A 330 -0.11 30.12 40.83
C TRP A 330 0.96 30.62 39.84
N GLU A 331 2.19 30.86 40.29
CA GLU A 331 3.30 31.30 39.42
C GLU A 331 3.73 30.21 38.42
N LYS A 332 3.71 28.95 38.87
CA LYS A 332 4.16 27.77 38.10
C LYS A 332 3.06 27.13 37.24
N ARG A 333 1.84 27.64 37.27
CA ARG A 333 0.70 27.18 36.45
C ARG A 333 0.96 27.38 34.95
N GLU A 334 0.69 26.32 34.18
CA GLU A 334 0.51 26.39 32.73
C GLU A 334 -0.97 26.31 32.39
N ASP A 335 -1.43 27.21 31.52
CA ASP A 335 -2.78 27.15 30.93
C ASP A 335 -2.76 26.42 29.59
N VAL A 336 -3.93 25.87 29.24
CA VAL A 336 -4.21 25.29 27.94
C VAL A 336 -5.49 25.92 27.38
N GLU A 337 -5.40 26.62 26.26
CA GLU A 337 -6.55 27.13 25.51
C GLU A 337 -6.75 26.35 24.20
N LEU A 338 -7.98 25.92 23.94
CA LEU A 338 -8.38 25.34 22.65
C LEU A 338 -9.00 26.43 21.76
N VAL A 339 -8.30 26.79 20.69
CA VAL A 339 -8.72 27.82 19.73
C VAL A 339 -9.24 27.18 18.46
N LYS A 340 -10.53 27.42 18.17
CA LYS A 340 -11.14 27.09 16.88
C LYS A 340 -10.69 28.09 15.81
N VAL A 341 -9.98 27.60 14.79
CA VAL A 341 -9.51 28.43 13.67
C VAL A 341 -10.68 28.80 12.75
N GLN A 342 -10.84 30.08 12.44
CA GLN A 342 -11.74 30.57 11.39
C GLN A 342 -10.93 30.76 10.10
N GLY A 343 -10.91 29.75 9.23
CA GLY A 343 -10.14 29.75 7.99
C GLY A 343 -10.27 28.44 7.20
N PRO A 344 -9.55 28.31 6.08
CA PRO A 344 -9.51 27.07 5.29
C PRO A 344 -8.94 25.89 6.09
N PRO A 345 -9.47 24.65 5.93
CA PRO A 345 -9.04 23.49 6.70
C PRO A 345 -7.57 23.08 6.44
N GLU A 346 -6.96 23.54 5.36
CA GLU A 346 -5.55 23.29 5.04
C GLU A 346 -4.59 24.17 5.85
N VAL A 347 -5.06 25.27 6.45
CA VAL A 347 -4.20 26.20 7.21
C VAL A 347 -3.63 25.55 8.50
N PRO A 348 -4.42 24.87 9.34
CA PRO A 348 -3.88 24.28 10.58
C PRO A 348 -2.95 23.08 10.33
N GLU A 349 -3.24 22.27 9.30
CA GLU A 349 -2.36 21.15 8.88
C GLU A 349 -0.97 21.63 8.44
N ASN A 350 -0.88 22.84 7.86
CA ASN A 350 0.36 23.43 7.38
C ASN A 350 0.92 24.51 8.31
N LEU A 351 0.39 24.65 9.54
CA LEU A 351 0.74 25.74 10.46
C LEU A 351 2.26 25.94 10.67
N PRO A 352 3.10 24.88 10.83
CA PRO A 352 4.55 25.05 10.97
C PRO A 352 5.20 25.78 9.79
N HIS A 353 4.73 25.54 8.56
CA HIS A 353 5.24 26.19 7.34
C HIS A 353 4.69 27.61 7.13
N LEU A 354 3.68 27.99 7.93
CA LEU A 354 2.99 29.28 7.92
C LEU A 354 3.37 30.18 9.09
N MET A 355 4.09 29.70 10.12
CA MET A 355 4.47 30.50 11.29
C MET A 355 5.17 31.81 10.91
N ASP A 356 6.15 31.77 10.00
CA ASP A 356 6.86 32.96 9.52
C ASP A 356 5.97 33.88 8.68
N PHE A 357 5.17 33.29 7.78
CA PHE A 357 4.24 34.02 6.90
C PHE A 357 3.14 34.75 7.69
N LEU A 358 2.69 34.15 8.79
CA LEU A 358 1.74 34.77 9.72
C LEU A 358 2.43 35.68 10.74
N GLY A 359 3.77 35.67 10.83
CA GLY A 359 4.53 36.42 11.83
C GLY A 359 4.23 35.97 13.26
N LEU A 360 4.16 34.65 13.48
CA LEU A 360 3.87 33.99 14.76
C LEU A 360 5.13 33.39 15.42
N GLY A 361 6.30 33.46 14.77
CA GLY A 361 7.55 32.87 15.26
C GLY A 361 8.09 33.42 16.59
N ASN A 362 7.60 34.57 17.06
CA ASN A 362 8.03 35.19 18.32
C ASN A 362 7.15 34.82 19.54
N LEU A 363 6.19 33.90 19.39
CA LEU A 363 5.30 33.50 20.49
C LEU A 363 6.01 32.59 21.49
N THR A 364 5.82 32.87 22.77
CA THR A 364 6.40 32.10 23.89
C THR A 364 5.54 30.91 24.34
N ALA A 365 4.28 30.84 23.89
CA ALA A 365 3.41 29.68 24.09
C ALA A 365 3.61 28.62 22.99
N GLN A 366 3.55 27.35 23.37
CA GLN A 366 3.57 26.22 22.46
C GLN A 366 2.22 26.09 21.76
N ILE A 367 2.22 25.87 20.45
CA ILE A 367 1.00 25.73 19.64
C ILE A 367 1.03 24.38 18.93
N ARG A 368 -0.01 23.57 19.11
CA ARG A 368 -0.16 22.23 18.52
C ARG A 368 -1.50 22.12 17.79
N TRP A 369 -1.52 21.47 16.63
CA TRP A 369 -2.75 21.10 15.94
C TRP A 369 -3.28 19.77 16.47
N LEU A 370 -4.59 19.70 16.75
CA LEU A 370 -5.31 18.49 17.14
C LEU A 370 -6.23 18.06 15.99
N PRO A 371 -5.81 17.11 15.12
CA PRO A 371 -6.57 16.74 13.91
C PRO A 371 -7.97 16.22 14.21
N ASP A 372 -8.12 15.43 15.27
CA ASP A 372 -9.39 14.77 15.63
C ASP A 372 -10.41 15.75 16.22
N ALA A 373 -9.95 16.80 16.90
CA ALA A 373 -10.79 17.86 17.46
C ALA A 373 -11.03 19.02 16.48
N GLY A 374 -10.17 19.18 15.46
CA GLY A 374 -10.20 20.32 14.54
C GLY A 374 -9.86 21.66 15.22
N MET A 375 -9.02 21.64 16.26
CA MET A 375 -8.66 22.82 17.06
C MET A 375 -7.15 22.97 17.24
N LEU A 376 -6.70 24.21 17.46
CA LEU A 376 -5.35 24.49 17.93
C LEU A 376 -5.33 24.47 19.45
N GLU A 377 -4.43 23.68 20.02
CA GLU A 377 -4.07 23.69 21.44
C GLU A 377 -2.93 24.68 21.66
N ILE A 378 -3.11 25.61 22.57
CA ILE A 378 -2.10 26.60 22.97
C ILE A 378 -1.75 26.35 24.43
N ARG A 379 -0.49 26.06 24.72
CA ARG A 379 0.00 25.74 26.07
C ARG A 379 1.14 26.66 26.51
N GLY A 380 1.09 27.16 27.74
CA GLY A 380 2.15 27.97 28.32
C GLY A 380 1.66 28.80 29.50
N LYS A 381 2.40 29.87 29.86
CA LYS A 381 1.95 30.80 30.92
C LYS A 381 0.63 31.48 30.53
N PRO A 382 -0.29 31.76 31.47
CA PRO A 382 -1.61 32.35 31.18
C PRO A 382 -1.57 33.56 30.24
N THR A 383 -0.66 34.50 30.48
CA THR A 383 -0.47 35.70 29.65
C THR A 383 0.02 35.40 28.23
N ALA A 384 0.91 34.41 28.08
CA ALA A 384 1.44 33.97 26.79
C ALA A 384 0.39 33.19 25.98
N VAL A 385 -0.44 32.39 26.64
CA VAL A 385 -1.56 31.67 26.02
C VAL A 385 -2.58 32.67 25.48
N GLU A 386 -2.99 33.66 26.29
CA GLU A 386 -3.95 34.69 25.87
C GLU A 386 -3.40 35.56 24.71
N GLU A 387 -2.11 35.92 24.75
CA GLU A 387 -1.46 36.66 23.66
C GLU A 387 -1.40 35.84 22.37
N ALA A 388 -0.98 34.57 22.45
CA ALA A 388 -0.93 33.67 21.30
C ALA A 388 -2.33 33.42 20.72
N ALA A 389 -3.35 33.20 21.56
CA ALA A 389 -4.74 33.02 21.14
C ALA A 389 -5.28 34.27 20.43
N ARG A 390 -5.04 35.46 20.99
CA ARG A 390 -5.44 36.75 20.41
C ARG A 390 -4.75 36.99 19.06
N SER A 391 -3.44 36.75 19.00
CA SER A 391 -2.61 36.89 17.80
C SER A 391 -3.05 35.92 16.69
N LEU A 392 -3.30 34.65 17.02
CA LEU A 392 -3.86 33.66 16.09
C LEU A 392 -5.24 34.08 15.56
N ARG A 393 -6.18 34.41 16.44
CA ARG A 393 -7.54 34.84 16.06
C ARG A 393 -7.50 36.08 15.14
N GLN A 394 -6.58 37.03 15.38
CA GLN A 394 -6.42 38.23 14.56
C GLN A 394 -5.75 37.93 13.21
N LYS A 395 -4.64 37.19 13.19
CA LYS A 395 -3.81 37.00 11.99
C LYS A 395 -4.31 35.91 11.04
N MET A 396 -5.12 34.96 11.53
CA MET A 396 -5.85 34.00 10.69
C MET A 396 -7.02 34.66 9.93
N LYS A 397 -7.61 35.73 10.50
CA LYS A 397 -8.76 36.43 9.92
C LYS A 397 -8.35 37.13 8.61
N GLY A 398 -8.71 36.52 7.48
CA GLY A 398 -8.40 37.01 6.13
C GLY A 398 -7.36 36.17 5.37
N VAL A 399 -6.86 35.08 5.93
CA VAL A 399 -6.05 34.11 5.18
C VAL A 399 -6.95 33.30 4.25
N VAL A 400 -6.63 33.29 2.96
CA VAL A 400 -7.28 32.49 1.92
C VAL A 400 -6.33 31.45 1.36
N CYS A 401 -6.86 30.24 1.13
CA CYS A 401 -6.13 29.12 0.51
C CYS A 401 -6.68 28.87 -0.91
N LYS A 402 -5.79 28.51 -1.84
CA LYS A 402 -6.13 27.92 -3.13
C LYS A 402 -5.25 26.70 -3.34
N THR A 403 -5.86 25.52 -3.34
CA THR A 403 -5.20 24.29 -3.76
C THR A 403 -5.08 24.28 -5.29
N VAL A 404 -3.86 24.05 -5.79
CA VAL A 404 -3.57 23.86 -7.21
C VAL A 404 -3.04 22.43 -7.38
N GLU A 405 -3.67 21.67 -8.26
CA GLU A 405 -3.31 20.28 -8.54
C GLU A 405 -2.75 20.17 -9.97
N ILE A 406 -1.51 19.69 -10.08
CA ILE A 406 -0.86 19.46 -11.37
C ILE A 406 -0.75 17.95 -11.60
N CYS A 407 -1.78 17.38 -12.21
CA CYS A 407 -1.85 15.97 -12.61
C CYS A 407 -1.06 15.74 -13.92
N ARG A 408 0.28 15.80 -13.87
CA ARG A 408 1.17 15.62 -15.04
C ARG A 408 2.47 14.87 -14.66
N PRO A 409 3.17 14.24 -15.63
CA PRO A 409 4.29 13.35 -15.33
C PRO A 409 5.42 14.01 -14.54
N GLU A 410 5.80 13.38 -13.43
CA GLU A 410 6.88 13.84 -12.53
C GLU A 410 6.71 15.25 -11.94
N ALA A 411 5.49 15.84 -11.99
CA ALA A 411 5.22 17.16 -11.41
C ALA A 411 5.64 17.25 -9.93
N HIS A 412 5.34 16.22 -9.13
CA HIS A 412 5.72 16.17 -7.72
C HIS A 412 7.24 16.18 -7.53
N THR A 413 7.97 15.38 -8.32
CA THR A 413 9.43 15.32 -8.34
C THR A 413 10.06 16.66 -8.73
N TYR A 414 9.52 17.32 -9.76
CA TYR A 414 9.99 18.63 -10.20
C TYR A 414 9.83 19.68 -9.09
N PHE A 415 8.64 19.80 -8.49
CA PHE A 415 8.38 20.80 -7.44
C PHE A 415 9.08 20.48 -6.12
N SER A 416 9.41 19.20 -5.84
CA SER A 416 10.26 18.80 -4.71
C SER A 416 11.76 19.07 -4.93
N GLY A 417 12.17 19.37 -6.17
CA GLY A 417 13.56 19.58 -6.56
C GLY A 417 13.75 20.93 -7.25
N ASN A 418 14.04 20.92 -8.56
CA ASN A 418 14.37 22.12 -9.33
C ASN A 418 13.28 23.22 -9.29
N GLY A 419 12.02 22.84 -9.17
CA GLY A 419 10.88 23.75 -9.03
C GLY A 419 10.78 24.47 -7.68
N GLN A 420 11.50 24.01 -6.64
CA GLN A 420 11.49 24.64 -5.31
C GLN A 420 11.97 26.09 -5.37
N ALA A 421 12.94 26.41 -6.24
CA ALA A 421 13.41 27.77 -6.46
C ALA A 421 12.31 28.70 -7.03
N TYR A 422 11.42 28.17 -7.87
CA TYR A 422 10.27 28.89 -8.40
C TYR A 422 9.17 29.07 -7.33
N LEU A 423 8.89 28.04 -6.53
CA LEU A 423 7.97 28.17 -5.39
C LEU A 423 8.44 29.27 -4.42
N ASN A 424 9.75 29.34 -4.14
CA ASN A 424 10.30 30.39 -3.30
C ASN A 424 10.18 31.79 -3.94
N SER A 425 10.38 31.94 -5.26
CA SER A 425 10.24 33.25 -5.94
C SER A 425 8.78 33.70 -6.09
N MET A 426 7.80 32.77 -6.07
CA MET A 426 6.38 33.12 -5.99
C MET A 426 6.02 33.85 -4.69
N GLN A 427 6.79 33.65 -3.61
CA GLN A 427 6.52 34.29 -2.32
C GLN A 427 6.73 35.80 -2.34
N SER A 428 7.80 36.27 -2.98
CA SER A 428 8.01 37.71 -3.20
C SER A 428 7.13 38.25 -4.33
N THR A 429 6.90 37.48 -5.40
CA THR A 429 6.21 37.96 -6.61
C THR A 429 4.69 38.11 -6.43
N PHE A 430 4.05 37.20 -5.69
CA PHE A 430 2.57 37.16 -5.56
C PHE A 430 2.06 37.32 -4.13
N ASN A 431 2.95 37.60 -3.16
CA ASN A 431 2.62 37.68 -1.73
C ASN A 431 1.80 36.45 -1.25
N CYS A 432 2.28 35.26 -1.61
CA CYS A 432 1.64 34.00 -1.28
C CYS A 432 2.67 32.98 -0.77
N ARG A 433 2.30 32.11 0.16
CA ARG A 433 3.15 31.02 0.65
C ARG A 433 2.71 29.73 -0.03
N PRO A 434 3.45 29.21 -1.03
CA PRO A 434 3.21 27.88 -1.56
C PRO A 434 3.72 26.81 -0.60
N VAL A 435 2.92 25.75 -0.39
CA VAL A 435 3.32 24.55 0.35
C VAL A 435 2.99 23.33 -0.51
N LEU A 436 4.01 22.56 -0.88
CA LEU A 436 3.85 21.30 -1.60
C LEU A 436 3.48 20.18 -0.62
N ARG A 437 2.45 19.40 -0.94
CA ARG A 437 2.04 18.26 -0.11
C ARG A 437 3.09 17.14 -0.17
N PRO A 438 3.60 16.62 0.96
CA PRO A 438 4.49 15.46 0.96
C PRO A 438 3.77 14.21 0.44
N LYS A 439 4.53 13.23 -0.06
CA LYS A 439 3.96 11.98 -0.58
C LYS A 439 3.32 11.17 0.57
N PRO A 440 2.18 10.47 0.32
CA PRO A 440 1.46 9.72 1.36
C PRO A 440 2.26 8.58 2.01
N ASN A 441 3.41 8.17 1.45
CA ASN A 441 4.24 7.08 1.96
C ASN A 441 5.42 7.50 2.86
N GLN A 442 5.47 8.75 3.35
CA GLN A 442 6.54 9.22 4.27
C GLN A 442 6.04 9.66 5.67
N ALA A 443 4.80 9.32 6.04
CA ALA A 443 4.22 9.63 7.34
C ALA A 443 3.75 8.38 8.11
N ILE A 444 4.65 7.42 8.38
CA ILE A 444 4.40 6.32 9.33
C ILE A 444 5.64 6.04 10.20
N GLN A 445 5.67 6.63 11.40
CA GLN A 445 6.29 6.04 12.60
C GLN A 445 5.54 6.51 13.86
N ALA A 446 4.41 5.86 14.13
CA ALA A 446 3.81 5.76 15.47
C ALA A 446 2.93 4.50 15.48
N GLN A 447 3.19 3.59 16.42
CA GLN A 447 2.51 2.31 16.51
C GLN A 447 1.30 2.34 17.45
N ASP A 448 0.37 1.43 17.17
CA ASP A 448 -0.54 0.74 18.07
C ASP A 448 -1.43 1.56 19.02
N LEU A 449 -2.75 1.42 18.79
CA LEU A 449 -3.67 0.91 19.80
C LEU A 449 -4.93 0.33 19.14
N THR A 450 -5.15 -0.97 19.33
CA THR A 450 -6.40 -1.65 19.02
C THR A 450 -7.27 -1.67 20.28
N HIS A 451 -8.55 -1.24 20.20
CA HIS A 451 -9.71 -2.12 20.47
C HIS A 451 -11.07 -1.42 20.27
N ASN A 452 -12.12 -2.25 20.25
CA ASN A 452 -13.54 -1.93 20.42
C ASN A 452 -14.20 -0.98 19.41
N VAL A 453 -14.76 -1.58 18.35
CA VAL A 453 -15.98 -1.08 17.70
C VAL A 453 -16.99 -2.20 17.75
N ASP A 454 -18.05 -2.01 18.54
CA ASP A 454 -19.34 -2.66 18.26
C ASP A 454 -20.51 -1.88 18.90
N GLN A 455 -21.71 -2.06 18.33
CA GLN A 455 -22.97 -1.41 18.74
C GLN A 455 -23.04 0.13 18.74
N LEU A 456 -23.15 0.74 17.55
CA LEU A 456 -24.14 1.83 17.32
C LEU A 456 -24.49 2.03 15.82
N ALA A 457 -24.77 0.93 15.12
CA ALA A 457 -25.19 0.96 13.73
C ALA A 457 -26.70 1.23 13.58
N LEU A 458 -27.03 2.07 12.58
CA LEU A 458 -28.28 2.18 11.79
C LEU A 458 -28.88 3.59 11.65
N SER A 459 -28.56 4.57 12.51
CA SER A 459 -29.09 5.95 12.35
C SER A 459 -28.14 6.93 11.63
N LYS A 460 -26.85 6.61 11.48
CA LYS A 460 -25.82 7.55 10.97
C LYS A 460 -25.59 7.55 9.45
N VAL A 461 -26.05 6.54 8.71
CA VAL A 461 -25.71 6.33 7.29
C VAL A 461 -26.22 7.46 6.37
N PHE A 462 -27.20 8.26 6.82
CA PHE A 462 -27.86 9.29 6.01
C PHE A 462 -27.48 10.74 6.37
N SER A 463 -26.45 10.98 7.19
CA SER A 463 -25.93 12.32 7.43
C SER A 463 -24.51 12.47 6.88
N ARG A 464 -24.36 13.21 5.77
CA ARG A 464 -23.10 13.42 5.02
C ARG A 464 -21.95 14.04 5.84
N GLN A 465 -22.15 14.40 7.10
CA GLN A 465 -21.14 15.07 7.95
C GLN A 465 -20.25 14.12 8.76
N HIS A 466 -20.56 12.81 8.84
CA HIS A 466 -19.78 11.83 9.62
C HIS A 466 -19.54 10.51 8.88
N LEU A 467 -18.89 10.57 7.71
CA LEU A 467 -18.27 9.39 7.11
C LEU A 467 -16.93 9.08 7.81
N PRO A 468 -16.64 7.82 8.19
CA PRO A 468 -15.31 7.45 8.68
C PRO A 468 -14.27 7.66 7.58
N LYS A 469 -13.18 8.40 7.87
CA LYS A 469 -12.13 8.73 6.88
C LYS A 469 -11.24 7.55 6.47
N THR A 470 -11.49 6.34 6.99
CA THR A 470 -10.62 5.16 6.83
C THR A 470 -11.44 3.86 6.81
N LEU A 471 -12.06 3.53 5.68
CA LEU A 471 -12.50 2.16 5.38
C LEU A 471 -11.30 1.37 4.84
N LYS A 472 -10.74 0.45 5.64
CA LYS A 472 -9.58 -0.37 5.26
C LYS A 472 -10.03 -1.71 4.66
N GLY A 473 -10.20 -1.73 3.33
CA GLY A 473 -10.21 -2.96 2.52
C GLY A 473 -11.53 -3.73 2.50
N ALA A 474 -12.02 -4.02 1.29
CA ALA A 474 -13.12 -4.95 0.97
C ALA A 474 -14.52 -4.71 1.59
N ASP A 475 -14.69 -3.77 2.54
CA ASP A 475 -16.01 -3.45 3.08
C ASP A 475 -16.89 -2.69 2.09
N ILE A 476 -18.05 -3.28 1.77
CA ILE A 476 -19.15 -2.67 1.01
C ILE A 476 -20.20 -2.22 2.02
N CYS A 477 -20.42 -0.92 2.16
CA CYS A 477 -21.46 -0.37 3.04
C CYS A 477 -22.79 -0.24 2.28
N LEU A 478 -23.90 -0.68 2.89
CA LEU A 478 -25.25 -0.56 2.35
C LEU A 478 -26.17 0.17 3.33
N GLY A 479 -26.69 1.33 2.92
CA GLY A 479 -27.81 2.02 3.55
C GLY A 479 -29.10 1.78 2.77
N THR A 480 -30.22 1.56 3.47
CA THR A 480 -31.55 1.52 2.85
C THR A 480 -32.54 2.35 3.65
N LYS A 481 -33.46 2.99 2.93
CA LYS A 481 -34.68 3.67 3.39
C LYS A 481 -35.80 3.33 2.41
N ASP A 482 -37.03 3.65 2.77
CA ASP A 482 -38.23 3.29 1.99
C ASP A 482 -38.17 3.64 0.49
N LYS A 483 -37.46 4.72 0.12
CA LYS A 483 -37.30 5.18 -1.27
C LYS A 483 -35.85 5.45 -1.70
N GLU A 484 -34.86 5.08 -0.88
CA GLU A 484 -33.45 5.36 -1.14
C GLU A 484 -32.56 4.15 -0.80
N VAL A 485 -31.57 3.86 -1.64
CA VAL A 485 -30.51 2.88 -1.39
C VAL A 485 -29.17 3.53 -1.64
N LEU A 486 -28.25 3.42 -0.69
CA LEU A 486 -26.91 3.97 -0.77
C LEU A 486 -25.90 2.83 -0.65
N LEU A 487 -25.21 2.52 -1.73
CA LEU A 487 -24.14 1.51 -1.77
C LEU A 487 -22.81 2.24 -1.90
N ILE A 488 -21.90 2.04 -0.94
CA ILE A 488 -20.57 2.66 -0.92
C ILE A 488 -19.53 1.56 -0.88
N ALA A 489 -18.61 1.54 -1.84
CA ALA A 489 -17.45 0.66 -1.84
C ALA A 489 -16.25 1.41 -2.45
N GLN A 490 -15.07 1.26 -1.85
CA GLN A 490 -13.81 1.87 -2.32
C GLN A 490 -13.90 3.39 -2.60
N ASN A 491 -14.69 4.12 -1.80
CA ASN A 491 -15.00 5.56 -1.97
C ASN A 491 -15.76 5.95 -3.25
N VAL A 492 -16.30 4.99 -4.00
CA VAL A 492 -17.33 5.22 -5.04
C VAL A 492 -18.70 5.15 -4.38
N THR A 493 -19.60 6.09 -4.73
CA THR A 493 -20.97 6.12 -4.20
C THR A 493 -21.98 5.79 -5.29
N VAL A 494 -22.82 4.79 -5.05
CA VAL A 494 -24.00 4.49 -5.89
C VAL A 494 -25.26 4.81 -5.08
N HIS A 495 -26.03 5.79 -5.54
CA HIS A 495 -27.25 6.27 -4.90
C HIS A 495 -28.47 5.97 -5.76
N ILE A 496 -29.31 5.03 -5.33
CA ILE A 496 -30.54 4.63 -6.02
C ILE A 496 -31.72 5.32 -5.34
N VAL A 497 -32.53 6.05 -6.10
CA VAL A 497 -33.65 6.86 -5.58
C VAL A 497 -34.92 6.53 -6.34
N GLN A 498 -36.01 6.26 -5.61
CA GLN A 498 -37.33 6.14 -6.20
C GLN A 498 -37.96 7.53 -6.37
N ALA A 499 -37.97 8.07 -7.59
CA ALA A 499 -38.56 9.38 -7.89
C ALA A 499 -39.04 9.47 -9.35
N ASP A 500 -40.13 10.23 -9.57
CA ASP A 500 -40.70 10.46 -10.90
C ASP A 500 -39.84 11.35 -11.81
N LYS A 501 -38.95 12.19 -11.24
CA LYS A 501 -38.19 13.22 -11.98
C LYS A 501 -36.79 13.41 -11.39
N VAL A 502 -35.85 13.88 -12.22
CA VAL A 502 -34.54 14.36 -11.76
C VAL A 502 -34.70 15.77 -11.17
N THR A 503 -34.61 15.91 -9.86
CA THR A 503 -34.83 17.16 -9.12
C THR A 503 -33.55 17.86 -8.65
N GLU A 504 -32.41 17.16 -8.67
CA GLU A 504 -31.11 17.67 -8.20
C GLU A 504 -30.15 17.90 -9.38
N LEU A 505 -29.23 18.85 -9.21
CA LEU A 505 -28.26 19.23 -10.24
C LEU A 505 -27.25 18.11 -10.53
N ALA A 506 -27.34 17.51 -11.71
CA ALA A 506 -26.39 16.53 -12.22
C ALA A 506 -25.39 17.15 -13.23
N ASP A 507 -24.19 16.60 -13.35
CA ASP A 507 -23.31 16.97 -14.47
C ASP A 507 -23.87 16.42 -15.78
N VAL A 508 -24.29 15.15 -15.79
CA VAL A 508 -24.88 14.45 -16.94
C VAL A 508 -26.11 13.68 -16.51
N VAL A 509 -27.18 13.78 -17.30
CA VAL A 509 -28.33 12.86 -17.25
C VAL A 509 -28.26 11.91 -18.43
N VAL A 510 -28.33 10.60 -18.15
CA VAL A 510 -28.35 9.51 -19.13
C VAL A 510 -29.75 8.91 -19.16
N ASN A 511 -30.35 8.86 -20.34
CA ASN A 511 -31.71 8.34 -20.56
C ASN A 511 -31.69 7.16 -21.56
N PRO A 512 -31.90 5.92 -21.10
CA PRO A 512 -32.07 4.77 -21.97
C PRO A 512 -33.46 4.81 -22.65
N LEU A 513 -33.49 4.80 -23.98
CA LEU A 513 -34.73 4.87 -24.78
C LEU A 513 -34.92 3.64 -25.67
N CYS A 514 -36.10 3.04 -25.62
CA CYS A 514 -36.56 2.09 -26.62
C CYS A 514 -37.42 2.77 -27.70
N ARG A 515 -37.59 2.09 -28.84
CA ARG A 515 -38.18 2.64 -30.07
C ARG A 515 -39.70 2.87 -30.06
N SER A 516 -40.38 2.46 -28.99
CA SER A 516 -41.83 2.33 -28.92
C SER A 516 -42.52 3.36 -28.01
N THR A 517 -41.77 4.23 -27.30
CA THR A 517 -42.36 5.14 -26.33
C THR A 517 -42.77 6.49 -26.91
N THR A 518 -44.09 6.71 -26.95
CA THR A 518 -44.70 8.04 -27.14
C THR A 518 -44.84 8.81 -25.83
N GLU A 519 -44.70 8.14 -24.69
CA GLU A 519 -44.85 8.69 -23.35
C GLU A 519 -43.57 8.43 -22.55
N SER A 520 -42.96 9.49 -22.03
CA SER A 520 -41.74 9.47 -21.23
C SER A 520 -41.81 10.59 -20.21
N LYS A 521 -41.91 10.23 -18.92
CA LYS A 521 -41.97 11.19 -17.81
C LYS A 521 -40.71 12.06 -17.75
N MET A 522 -39.57 11.50 -18.19
CA MET A 522 -38.31 12.24 -18.32
C MET A 522 -38.44 13.33 -19.37
N LEU A 523 -38.83 12.96 -20.61
CA LEU A 523 -38.97 13.92 -21.71
C LEU A 523 -40.10 14.94 -21.48
N ASP A 524 -41.18 14.57 -20.78
CA ASP A 524 -42.19 15.51 -20.28
C ASP A 524 -41.60 16.55 -19.34
N SER A 525 -40.62 16.15 -18.53
CA SER A 525 -39.93 17.02 -17.56
C SER A 525 -38.79 17.84 -18.17
N ALA A 526 -38.19 17.35 -19.25
CA ALA A 526 -37.18 18.07 -20.02
C ALA A 526 -37.80 19.17 -20.91
N GLY A 527 -39.06 19.00 -21.33
CA GLY A 527 -39.83 19.99 -22.07
C GLY A 527 -39.96 19.69 -23.57
N ALA A 528 -40.83 20.45 -24.24
CA ALA A 528 -41.17 20.25 -25.65
C ALA A 528 -39.95 20.41 -26.58
N ASP A 529 -39.06 21.36 -26.29
CA ASP A 529 -37.85 21.63 -27.08
C ASP A 529 -36.94 20.39 -27.17
N VAL A 530 -36.76 19.68 -26.05
CA VAL A 530 -35.95 18.44 -26.00
C VAL A 530 -36.63 17.31 -26.75
N LYS A 531 -37.96 17.19 -26.67
CA LYS A 531 -38.72 16.21 -27.48
C LYS A 531 -38.59 16.48 -28.98
N GLU A 532 -38.65 17.75 -29.39
CA GLU A 532 -38.54 18.13 -30.79
C GLU A 532 -37.10 17.99 -31.32
N GLU A 533 -36.09 18.37 -30.52
CA GLU A 533 -34.67 18.15 -30.83
C GLU A 533 -34.38 16.66 -30.96
N LEU A 534 -34.85 15.84 -30.01
CA LEU A 534 -34.71 14.39 -30.05
C LEU A 534 -35.43 13.80 -31.27
N ALA A 535 -36.67 14.19 -31.57
CA ALA A 535 -37.39 13.70 -32.75
C ALA A 535 -36.68 14.01 -34.08
N LYS A 536 -35.95 15.14 -34.16
CA LYS A 536 -35.16 15.54 -35.33
C LYS A 536 -33.78 14.87 -35.42
N THR A 537 -33.16 14.57 -34.27
CA THR A 537 -31.75 14.12 -34.20
C THR A 537 -31.59 12.62 -33.88
N ALA A 538 -32.62 11.97 -33.34
CA ALA A 538 -32.59 10.59 -32.87
C ALA A 538 -32.27 9.61 -34.01
N ARG A 539 -31.07 9.05 -33.93
CA ARG A 539 -30.72 7.82 -34.64
C ARG A 539 -30.90 6.68 -33.66
N TRP A 540 -32.01 5.96 -33.77
CA TRP A 540 -32.46 4.88 -32.87
C TRP A 540 -31.51 3.68 -32.67
N TYR A 541 -30.28 3.75 -33.20
CA TYR A 541 -29.21 2.76 -33.07
C TYR A 541 -27.88 3.38 -32.56
N SER A 542 -27.88 4.64 -32.15
CA SER A 542 -26.71 5.34 -31.62
C SER A 542 -27.09 6.28 -30.48
N ILE A 543 -26.10 6.64 -29.66
CA ILE A 543 -26.26 7.70 -28.67
C ILE A 543 -26.70 8.99 -29.38
N THR A 544 -27.65 9.71 -28.79
CA THR A 544 -28.08 11.04 -29.23
C THR A 544 -27.90 12.01 -28.07
N VAL A 545 -27.57 13.26 -28.34
CA VAL A 545 -27.27 14.28 -27.32
C VAL A 545 -28.12 15.49 -27.64
N THR A 546 -28.81 16.02 -26.64
CA THR A 546 -29.70 17.18 -26.77
C THR A 546 -29.29 18.27 -25.78
N GLY A 547 -29.92 19.44 -25.87
CA GLY A 547 -29.94 20.38 -24.77
C GLY A 547 -30.53 19.75 -23.48
N PRO A 548 -30.20 20.28 -22.30
CA PRO A 548 -30.77 19.81 -21.02
C PRO A 548 -32.25 20.19 -20.84
N GLY A 549 -32.76 21.16 -21.62
CA GLY A 549 -34.12 21.66 -21.50
C GLY A 549 -34.37 22.25 -20.12
N ALA A 550 -35.48 21.83 -19.48
CA ALA A 550 -35.84 22.20 -18.13
C ALA A 550 -35.24 21.29 -17.03
N LEU A 551 -34.42 20.28 -17.38
CA LEU A 551 -33.77 19.44 -16.38
C LEU A 551 -32.61 20.17 -15.69
N PRO A 552 -32.36 19.91 -14.39
CA PRO A 552 -31.18 20.39 -13.70
C PRO A 552 -29.95 19.58 -14.10
N CYS A 553 -29.48 19.71 -15.35
CA CYS A 553 -28.23 19.08 -15.79
C CYS A 553 -27.44 19.91 -16.80
N ARG A 554 -26.15 19.60 -16.97
CA ARG A 554 -25.28 20.30 -17.94
C ARG A 554 -25.29 19.64 -19.32
N LEU A 555 -25.65 18.36 -19.39
CA LEU A 555 -25.69 17.55 -20.60
C LEU A 555 -26.77 16.46 -20.47
N LEU A 556 -27.57 16.28 -21.52
CA LEU A 556 -28.56 15.20 -21.61
C LEU A 556 -28.15 14.22 -22.72
N VAL A 557 -28.00 12.95 -22.36
CA VAL A 557 -27.46 11.89 -23.23
C VAL A 557 -28.49 10.77 -23.33
N HIS A 558 -29.00 10.53 -24.54
CA HIS A 558 -29.97 9.49 -24.85
C HIS A 558 -29.25 8.28 -25.41
N ILE A 559 -29.39 7.11 -24.77
CA ILE A 559 -28.75 5.86 -25.20
C ILE A 559 -29.78 4.85 -25.73
N PRO A 560 -29.49 4.11 -26.81
CA PRO A 560 -30.47 3.18 -27.39
C PRO A 560 -30.58 1.90 -26.55
N CYS A 561 -31.78 1.64 -26.01
CA CYS A 561 -32.14 0.39 -25.33
C CYS A 561 -32.48 -0.72 -26.34
N LEU A 562 -31.48 -1.11 -27.14
CA LEU A 562 -31.51 -2.34 -27.93
C LEU A 562 -31.18 -3.52 -27.00
N CYS A 563 -31.80 -4.67 -27.29
CA CYS A 563 -31.92 -5.84 -26.42
C CYS A 563 -30.66 -6.27 -25.63
N GLY A 564 -30.84 -6.55 -24.33
CA GLY A 564 -30.01 -7.46 -23.53
C GLY A 564 -28.58 -7.02 -23.21
N SER A 565 -27.71 -7.02 -24.21
CA SER A 565 -26.26 -6.84 -24.05
C SER A 565 -25.77 -5.44 -24.40
N SER A 566 -26.35 -4.76 -25.39
CA SER A 566 -25.76 -3.51 -25.92
C SER A 566 -25.84 -2.30 -24.97
N MET A 567 -26.83 -2.23 -24.06
CA MET A 567 -26.94 -1.08 -23.16
C MET A 567 -25.72 -0.95 -22.24
N LYS A 568 -25.14 -2.08 -21.81
CA LYS A 568 -23.92 -2.11 -20.99
C LYS A 568 -22.77 -1.40 -21.66
N ASP A 569 -22.57 -1.65 -22.96
CA ASP A 569 -21.49 -1.06 -23.74
C ASP A 569 -21.71 0.46 -23.94
N TYR A 570 -22.93 0.89 -24.22
CA TYR A 570 -23.26 2.32 -24.29
C TYR A 570 -23.09 3.02 -22.92
N LEU A 571 -23.54 2.41 -21.81
CA LEU A 571 -23.35 2.92 -20.45
C LEU A 571 -21.87 3.02 -20.08
N LEU A 572 -21.08 1.97 -20.32
CA LEU A 572 -19.64 1.95 -20.07
C LEU A 572 -18.93 3.05 -20.87
N SER A 573 -19.22 3.18 -22.17
CA SER A 573 -18.65 4.24 -23.00
C SER A 573 -19.09 5.64 -22.54
N THR A 574 -20.33 5.83 -22.08
CA THR A 574 -20.80 7.10 -21.50
C THR A 574 -20.07 7.42 -20.19
N ILE A 575 -19.92 6.46 -19.28
CA ILE A 575 -19.18 6.63 -18.01
C ILE A 575 -17.71 6.97 -18.28
N GLN A 576 -17.06 6.27 -19.22
CA GLN A 576 -15.68 6.53 -19.63
C GLN A 576 -15.49 7.94 -20.21
N GLU A 577 -16.41 8.41 -21.05
CA GLU A 577 -16.37 9.77 -21.59
C GLU A 577 -16.71 10.83 -20.53
N CYS A 578 -17.59 10.53 -19.57
CA CYS A 578 -17.85 11.40 -18.41
C CYS A 578 -16.60 11.56 -17.54
N LYS A 579 -15.90 10.46 -17.27
CA LYS A 579 -14.58 10.44 -16.60
C LYS A 579 -13.54 11.26 -17.38
N ARG A 580 -13.46 11.09 -18.70
CA ARG A 580 -12.57 11.90 -19.58
C ARG A 580 -12.89 13.40 -19.54
N ARG A 581 -14.14 13.77 -19.26
CA ARG A 581 -14.61 15.16 -19.08
C ARG A 581 -14.59 15.67 -17.64
N ARG A 582 -14.22 14.83 -16.66
CA ARG A 582 -14.23 15.12 -15.21
C ARG A 582 -15.60 15.55 -14.67
N PHE A 583 -16.67 14.87 -15.10
CA PHE A 583 -17.98 14.98 -14.47
C PHE A 583 -18.03 14.11 -13.21
N LYS A 584 -18.47 14.67 -12.08
CA LYS A 584 -18.44 14.00 -10.75
C LYS A 584 -19.78 13.37 -10.36
N LEU A 585 -20.90 13.88 -10.90
CA LEU A 585 -22.24 13.36 -10.62
C LEU A 585 -22.95 12.94 -11.91
N ILE A 586 -22.95 11.63 -12.17
CA ILE A 586 -23.66 11.01 -13.30
C ILE A 586 -25.01 10.54 -12.80
N THR A 587 -26.10 10.99 -13.43
CA THR A 587 -27.46 10.51 -13.12
C THR A 587 -27.99 9.66 -14.28
N VAL A 588 -28.40 8.43 -14.01
CA VAL A 588 -29.10 7.57 -14.96
C VAL A 588 -30.58 7.54 -14.56
N TYR A 589 -31.46 7.95 -15.45
CA TYR A 589 -32.91 7.85 -15.26
C TYR A 589 -33.40 6.57 -15.94
N ILE A 590 -34.13 5.71 -15.21
CA ILE A 590 -34.57 4.41 -15.71
C ILE A 590 -36.08 4.29 -15.51
N ASP A 591 -36.84 4.58 -16.55
CA ASP A 591 -38.29 4.34 -16.61
C ASP A 591 -38.55 2.95 -17.23
N ARG A 592 -39.27 2.08 -16.52
CA ARG A 592 -39.62 0.75 -17.05
C ARG A 592 -40.35 0.81 -18.39
N ASN A 593 -41.17 1.84 -18.61
CA ASN A 593 -41.95 2.00 -19.83
C ASN A 593 -41.05 2.33 -21.04
N GLU A 594 -39.88 2.92 -20.80
CA GLU A 594 -38.86 3.26 -21.82
C GLU A 594 -37.95 2.07 -22.18
N LEU A 595 -38.13 0.91 -21.54
CA LEU A 595 -37.33 -0.31 -21.75
C LEU A 595 -38.05 -1.33 -22.66
N HIS A 596 -37.28 -2.16 -23.33
CA HIS A 596 -37.81 -3.22 -24.21
C HIS A 596 -38.53 -4.32 -23.41
N SER A 597 -39.61 -4.90 -23.93
CA SER A 597 -40.46 -5.87 -23.22
C SER A 597 -39.78 -7.19 -22.80
N GLY A 598 -38.62 -7.51 -23.39
CA GLY A 598 -37.79 -8.69 -23.06
C GLY A 598 -36.52 -8.36 -22.26
N PHE A 599 -36.54 -7.30 -21.46
CA PHE A 599 -35.38 -6.78 -20.73
C PHE A 599 -35.25 -7.37 -19.29
N ASP A 600 -34.03 -7.77 -18.89
CA ASP A 600 -33.73 -8.28 -17.55
C ASP A 600 -33.29 -7.17 -16.59
N ALA A 601 -34.21 -6.80 -15.69
CA ALA A 601 -33.99 -5.78 -14.66
C ALA A 601 -32.94 -6.15 -13.61
N LYS A 602 -32.77 -7.44 -13.28
CA LYS A 602 -31.72 -7.87 -12.34
C LYS A 602 -30.34 -7.76 -12.99
N GLN A 603 -30.21 -8.26 -14.22
CA GLN A 603 -28.94 -8.22 -14.92
C GLN A 603 -28.46 -6.78 -15.15
N MET A 604 -29.35 -5.83 -15.47
CA MET A 604 -28.99 -4.40 -15.56
C MET A 604 -28.63 -3.79 -14.20
N ALA A 605 -29.39 -4.06 -13.15
CA ALA A 605 -29.07 -3.57 -11.80
C ALA A 605 -27.65 -3.98 -11.41
N LYS A 606 -27.33 -5.26 -11.65
CA LYS A 606 -26.01 -5.84 -11.42
C LYS A 606 -24.93 -5.23 -12.32
N ASP A 607 -25.15 -5.16 -13.63
CA ASP A 607 -24.17 -4.60 -14.57
C ASP A 607 -23.89 -3.13 -14.28
N LEU A 608 -24.92 -2.31 -14.05
CA LEU A 608 -24.76 -0.88 -13.76
C LEU A 608 -23.99 -0.67 -12.46
N MET A 609 -24.35 -1.36 -11.37
CA MET A 609 -23.63 -1.25 -10.10
C MET A 609 -22.17 -1.72 -10.21
N LEU A 610 -21.92 -2.91 -10.78
CA LEU A 610 -20.57 -3.47 -10.88
C LEU A 610 -19.67 -2.71 -11.86
N THR A 611 -20.21 -2.25 -13.00
CA THR A 611 -19.47 -1.40 -13.95
C THR A 611 -19.08 -0.09 -13.28
N THR A 612 -19.98 0.52 -12.51
CA THR A 612 -19.70 1.76 -11.78
C THR A 612 -18.64 1.59 -10.70
N LEU A 613 -18.78 0.56 -9.84
CA LEU A 613 -17.81 0.25 -8.79
C LEU A 613 -16.42 -0.16 -9.33
N LYS A 614 -16.30 -0.51 -10.62
CA LYS A 614 -15.03 -0.88 -11.28
C LYS A 614 -14.38 0.28 -12.06
N HIS A 615 -15.14 1.29 -12.50
CA HIS A 615 -14.66 2.27 -13.47
C HIS A 615 -14.72 3.74 -13.03
N LEU A 616 -15.54 4.09 -12.04
CA LEU A 616 -15.49 5.41 -11.38
C LEU A 616 -14.31 5.51 -10.42
N ASP A 617 -13.82 6.73 -10.19
CA ASP A 617 -12.77 6.99 -9.21
C ASP A 617 -13.37 7.30 -7.82
N ALA A 618 -12.52 7.27 -6.79
CA ALA A 618 -12.91 7.75 -5.47
C ALA A 618 -13.37 9.22 -5.54
N GLU A 619 -14.47 9.54 -4.84
CA GLU A 619 -15.26 10.79 -4.90
C GLU A 619 -16.31 10.93 -6.00
N ASP A 620 -16.39 10.03 -7.00
CA ASP A 620 -17.46 10.09 -8.00
C ASP A 620 -18.78 9.49 -7.46
N GLU A 621 -19.92 10.10 -7.81
CA GLU A 621 -21.27 9.66 -7.45
C GLU A 621 -22.04 9.22 -8.72
N LEU A 622 -22.45 7.95 -8.79
CA LEU A 622 -23.52 7.52 -9.68
C LEU A 622 -24.85 7.64 -8.95
N ARG A 623 -25.81 8.31 -9.58
CA ARG A 623 -27.21 8.31 -9.16
C ARG A 623 -28.08 7.55 -10.13
N ILE A 624 -28.99 6.73 -9.61
CA ILE A 624 -29.96 5.96 -10.40
C ILE A 624 -31.35 6.39 -9.95
N VAL A 625 -32.14 6.99 -10.86
CA VAL A 625 -33.49 7.47 -10.57
C VAL A 625 -34.51 6.55 -11.24
N ILE A 626 -35.42 5.98 -10.44
CA ILE A 626 -36.39 4.98 -10.90
C ILE A 626 -37.81 5.40 -10.50
N PRO A 627 -38.74 5.63 -11.43
CA PRO A 627 -40.12 5.99 -11.08
C PRO A 627 -40.92 4.83 -10.47
N GLN A 628 -40.84 3.64 -11.07
CA GLN A 628 -41.67 2.49 -10.68
C GLN A 628 -41.12 1.79 -9.44
N GLU A 629 -41.98 1.61 -8.43
CA GLU A 629 -41.64 0.97 -7.16
C GLU A 629 -41.15 -0.47 -7.32
N ASP A 630 -41.75 -1.23 -8.23
CA ASP A 630 -41.39 -2.63 -8.48
C ASP A 630 -40.04 -2.77 -9.19
N LEU A 631 -39.64 -1.82 -10.03
CA LEU A 631 -38.29 -1.76 -10.60
C LEU A 631 -37.26 -1.30 -9.55
N PHE A 632 -37.62 -0.32 -8.71
CA PHE A 632 -36.78 0.10 -7.58
C PHE A 632 -36.53 -1.04 -6.59
N ASN A 633 -37.55 -1.84 -6.28
CA ASN A 633 -37.45 -3.03 -5.44
C ASN A 633 -36.43 -4.04 -5.99
N ILE A 634 -36.42 -4.29 -7.30
CA ILE A 634 -35.43 -5.17 -7.96
C ILE A 634 -34.01 -4.63 -7.79
N PHE A 635 -33.80 -3.33 -8.01
CA PHE A 635 -32.49 -2.68 -7.84
C PHE A 635 -32.02 -2.71 -6.38
N ARG A 636 -32.91 -2.45 -5.42
CA ARG A 636 -32.62 -2.55 -3.99
C ARG A 636 -32.18 -3.96 -3.58
N ASP A 637 -32.85 -4.97 -4.09
CA ASP A 637 -32.60 -6.35 -3.68
C ASP A 637 -31.36 -6.94 -4.38
N GLU A 638 -30.99 -6.45 -5.57
CA GLU A 638 -29.68 -6.71 -6.18
C GLU A 638 -28.54 -5.99 -5.42
N ALA A 639 -28.74 -4.76 -4.96
CA ALA A 639 -27.76 -4.06 -4.12
C ALA A 639 -27.50 -4.79 -2.77
N LYS A 640 -28.55 -5.36 -2.15
CA LYS A 640 -28.41 -6.28 -1.01
C LYS A 640 -27.60 -7.53 -1.38
N THR A 641 -27.85 -8.09 -2.57
CA THR A 641 -27.14 -9.28 -3.06
C THR A 641 -25.64 -9.00 -3.23
N ILE A 642 -25.28 -7.88 -3.86
CA ILE A 642 -23.88 -7.43 -4.03
C ILE A 642 -23.18 -7.21 -2.69
N HIS A 643 -23.86 -6.58 -1.72
CA HIS A 643 -23.34 -6.42 -0.36
C HIS A 643 -23.11 -7.77 0.35
N SER A 644 -24.09 -8.68 0.29
CA SER A 644 -24.05 -9.98 1.00
C SER A 644 -23.03 -10.98 0.46
N THR A 645 -22.57 -10.82 -0.78
CA THR A 645 -21.74 -11.83 -1.47
C THR A 645 -20.24 -11.60 -1.37
N HIS A 646 -19.77 -10.50 -0.74
CA HIS A 646 -18.36 -10.12 -0.63
C HIS A 646 -17.57 -10.31 -1.95
N LEU A 647 -18.21 -9.98 -3.08
CA LEU A 647 -17.68 -10.22 -4.42
C LEU A 647 -16.28 -9.62 -4.58
N LYS A 648 -15.26 -10.48 -4.76
CA LYS A 648 -13.93 -10.01 -5.16
C LYS A 648 -14.02 -9.41 -6.55
N LEU A 649 -13.75 -8.11 -6.65
CA LEU A 649 -13.67 -7.37 -7.93
C LEU A 649 -12.69 -7.98 -8.95
N SER A 650 -11.79 -8.87 -8.50
CA SER A 650 -10.85 -9.63 -9.34
C SER A 650 -11.44 -10.86 -10.04
N GLU A 651 -12.61 -11.37 -9.66
CA GLU A 651 -13.19 -12.62 -10.21
C GLU A 651 -14.10 -12.36 -11.44
N LEU A 652 -14.22 -11.10 -11.88
CA LEU A 652 -15.00 -10.67 -13.05
C LEU A 652 -14.10 -10.42 -14.27
N GLU A 653 -13.65 -11.51 -14.90
CA GLU A 653 -13.16 -11.48 -16.29
C GLU A 653 -14.34 -11.19 -17.23
N PHE A 654 -14.24 -10.12 -18.02
CA PHE A 654 -15.24 -9.75 -19.02
C PHE A 654 -14.54 -9.48 -20.35
N PHE A 655 -14.96 -10.22 -21.39
CA PHE A 655 -14.60 -9.90 -22.77
C PHE A 655 -15.25 -8.57 -23.17
N VAL A 656 -14.44 -7.59 -23.58
CA VAL A 656 -14.91 -6.35 -24.20
C VAL A 656 -15.01 -6.58 -25.71
N SER A 657 -16.22 -6.81 -26.21
CA SER A 657 -16.52 -6.72 -27.63
C SER A 657 -16.78 -5.25 -28.01
N ALA A 658 -16.01 -4.74 -28.99
CA ALA A 658 -16.23 -3.51 -29.77
C ALA A 658 -17.08 -2.38 -29.13
N SER A 659 -16.42 -1.29 -28.73
CA SER A 659 -17.07 -0.03 -28.35
C SER A 659 -18.10 0.42 -29.41
N PRO A 660 -19.34 0.81 -29.04
CA PRO A 660 -20.32 1.29 -30.01
C PRO A 660 -19.82 2.55 -30.73
N ARG A 661 -19.59 2.45 -32.04
CA ARG A 661 -18.95 3.48 -32.90
C ARG A 661 -19.68 4.85 -32.98
N GLY A 662 -20.76 5.05 -32.22
CA GLY A 662 -21.56 6.29 -32.19
C GLY A 662 -21.25 7.27 -31.04
N VAL A 663 -20.53 6.86 -29.98
CA VAL A 663 -20.41 7.69 -28.76
C VAL A 663 -19.65 8.99 -29.00
N LEU A 664 -18.46 8.94 -29.62
CA LEU A 664 -17.66 10.15 -29.88
C LEU A 664 -18.27 11.06 -30.96
N ALA A 665 -19.01 10.51 -31.93
CA ALA A 665 -19.52 11.27 -33.07
C ALA A 665 -20.70 12.19 -32.70
N CYS A 666 -21.55 11.77 -31.77
CA CYS A 666 -22.78 12.48 -31.39
C CYS A 666 -22.57 13.56 -30.31
N LEU A 667 -21.43 13.57 -29.62
CA LEU A 667 -21.08 14.55 -28.58
C LEU A 667 -20.47 15.88 -29.14
N GLY A 668 -20.79 16.23 -30.39
CA GLY A 668 -20.58 17.59 -30.93
C GLY A 668 -19.30 17.84 -31.73
N PHE A 669 -18.48 16.82 -32.03
CA PHE A 669 -17.25 17.01 -32.82
C PHE A 669 -17.44 16.71 -34.30
N LYS A 670 -17.32 17.73 -35.16
CA LYS A 670 -17.31 17.56 -36.62
C LYS A 670 -16.05 16.80 -37.07
N HIS A 671 -16.25 15.67 -37.73
CA HIS A 671 -15.18 14.93 -38.42
C HIS A 671 -14.44 15.79 -39.46
N ARG A 672 -13.15 15.55 -39.61
CA ARG A 672 -12.55 15.34 -40.95
C ARG A 672 -12.18 13.85 -41.09
N PRO A 673 -12.16 13.29 -42.31
CA PRO A 673 -11.99 11.86 -42.54
C PRO A 673 -10.49 11.45 -42.46
N LYS A 674 -10.10 10.20 -42.24
CA LYS A 674 -10.82 8.91 -42.33
C LYS A 674 -10.14 7.86 -41.42
N ASP A 675 -10.84 6.75 -41.19
CA ASP A 675 -10.46 5.56 -40.38
C ASP A 675 -9.19 4.85 -40.91
N ASP A 676 -8.44 4.01 -40.17
CA ASP A 676 -8.83 3.01 -39.16
C ASP A 676 -7.91 2.97 -37.91
N ALA A 677 -8.48 2.80 -36.71
CA ALA A 677 -7.72 2.55 -35.47
C ALA A 677 -8.53 1.77 -34.40
N GLU A 678 -8.59 0.45 -34.51
CA GLU A 678 -9.03 -0.44 -33.41
C GLU A 678 -7.82 -1.10 -32.72
N SER A 679 -7.24 -0.41 -31.71
CA SER A 679 -6.59 -0.98 -30.51
C SER A 679 -5.78 0.10 -29.77
N LEU A 680 -6.27 0.61 -28.64
CA LEU A 680 -5.55 1.59 -27.82
C LEU A 680 -5.74 1.29 -26.33
N HIS A 681 -4.88 0.42 -25.78
CA HIS A 681 -4.80 0.12 -24.35
C HIS A 681 -4.31 1.35 -23.58
N HIS A 682 -5.23 2.16 -23.04
CA HIS A 682 -4.90 3.29 -22.17
C HIS A 682 -4.60 2.81 -20.74
N HIS A 683 -3.33 2.72 -20.38
CA HIS A 683 -2.90 2.46 -19.00
C HIS A 683 -2.75 3.77 -18.19
N SER A 684 -3.87 4.47 -17.98
CA SER A 684 -3.92 5.79 -17.34
C SER A 684 -3.78 5.76 -15.80
N HIS A 685 -2.72 5.12 -15.27
CA HIS A 685 -2.49 4.95 -13.83
C HIS A 685 -1.10 5.43 -13.31
N LEU A 686 -0.35 6.22 -14.09
CA LEU A 686 1.06 6.55 -13.77
C LEU A 686 1.39 8.05 -13.71
N CYS A 687 0.51 8.88 -13.13
CA CYS A 687 0.83 10.28 -12.81
C CYS A 687 0.46 10.63 -11.36
N GLU A 688 1.45 10.64 -10.47
CA GLU A 688 1.30 11.20 -9.12
C GLU A 688 1.10 12.73 -9.22
N PRO A 689 -0.05 13.28 -8.76
CA PRO A 689 -0.31 14.72 -8.87
C PRO A 689 0.53 15.53 -7.88
N ALA A 690 1.06 16.68 -8.33
CA ALA A 690 1.61 17.68 -7.42
C ALA A 690 0.47 18.52 -6.84
N VAL A 691 0.15 18.32 -5.56
CA VAL A 691 -0.82 19.13 -4.82
C VAL A 691 -0.07 20.25 -4.10
N ILE A 692 -0.32 21.50 -4.49
CA ILE A 692 0.33 22.69 -3.93
C ILE A 692 -0.75 23.61 -3.34
N HIS A 693 -0.68 23.84 -2.03
CA HIS A 693 -1.53 24.79 -1.34
C HIS A 693 -0.90 26.18 -1.40
N LEU A 694 -1.59 27.12 -2.03
CA LEU A 694 -1.19 28.52 -2.05
C LEU A 694 -1.96 29.27 -0.96
N PHE A 695 -1.26 29.84 0.02
CA PHE A 695 -1.86 30.67 1.07
C PHE A 695 -1.55 32.16 0.82
N SER A 696 -2.54 33.05 0.90
CA SER A 696 -2.33 34.50 0.80
C SER A 696 -3.32 35.28 1.66
N ARG A 697 -3.11 36.59 1.81
CA ARG A 697 -4.11 37.55 2.33
C ARG A 697 -4.85 38.29 1.20
N ASP A 698 -4.42 38.12 -0.05
CA ASP A 698 -5.02 38.73 -1.24
C ASP A 698 -5.58 37.64 -2.18
N ARG A 699 -6.91 37.59 -2.31
CA ARG A 699 -7.63 36.63 -3.14
C ARG A 699 -7.39 36.83 -4.65
N HIS A 700 -7.09 38.05 -5.09
CA HIS A 700 -6.87 38.38 -6.50
C HIS A 700 -5.45 38.03 -6.96
N LEU A 701 -4.43 38.30 -6.13
CA LEU A 701 -3.06 37.82 -6.39
C LEU A 701 -2.98 36.29 -6.36
N LEU A 702 -3.72 35.63 -5.47
CA LEU A 702 -3.80 34.17 -5.38
C LEU A 702 -4.32 33.50 -6.66
N GLY A 703 -5.26 34.14 -7.36
CA GLY A 703 -5.73 33.69 -8.67
C GLY A 703 -4.60 33.69 -9.71
N LYS A 704 -3.87 34.81 -9.80
CA LYS A 704 -2.72 34.99 -10.70
C LYS A 704 -1.57 34.05 -10.41
N ALA A 705 -1.28 33.80 -9.12
CA ALA A 705 -0.25 32.87 -8.67
C ALA A 705 -0.50 31.44 -9.18
N GLY A 706 -1.73 30.91 -9.03
CA GLY A 706 -2.06 29.57 -9.54
C GLY A 706 -1.90 29.44 -11.06
N SER A 707 -2.39 30.43 -11.83
CA SER A 707 -2.21 30.44 -13.29
C SER A 707 -0.76 30.73 -13.73
N ALA A 708 0.10 31.24 -12.86
CA ALA A 708 1.54 31.36 -13.12
C ALA A 708 2.25 30.02 -12.92
N LEU A 709 1.92 29.29 -11.84
CA LEU A 709 2.42 27.95 -11.54
C LEU A 709 2.14 26.95 -12.68
N GLU A 710 0.89 26.89 -13.14
CA GLU A 710 0.47 26.02 -14.26
C GLU A 710 1.22 26.35 -15.56
N ARG A 711 1.39 27.64 -15.88
CA ARG A 711 2.13 28.08 -17.07
C ARG A 711 3.62 27.79 -16.97
N HIS A 712 4.23 27.99 -15.80
CA HIS A 712 5.66 27.71 -15.60
C HIS A 712 5.94 26.22 -15.83
N TYR A 713 5.18 25.33 -15.18
CA TYR A 713 5.35 23.90 -15.39
C TYR A 713 5.06 23.48 -16.85
N ALA A 714 4.10 24.10 -17.53
CA ALA A 714 3.84 23.85 -18.95
C ALA A 714 5.03 24.18 -19.88
N THR A 715 5.94 25.07 -19.49
CA THR A 715 7.15 25.37 -20.30
C THR A 715 8.26 24.32 -20.23
N PHE A 716 8.17 23.34 -19.32
CA PHE A 716 9.14 22.24 -19.20
C PHE A 716 8.70 20.93 -19.89
N LEU A 717 7.51 20.93 -20.51
CA LEU A 717 6.99 19.79 -21.26
C LEU A 717 7.30 19.97 -22.75
N SER A 718 7.93 18.96 -23.34
CA SER A 718 8.02 18.82 -24.80
C SER A 718 6.86 17.97 -25.31
N ASN A 719 6.41 18.29 -26.52
CA ASN A 719 5.41 17.55 -27.28
C ASN A 719 6.06 17.11 -28.59
N ASP A 720 6.87 16.05 -28.56
CA ASP A 720 7.65 15.61 -29.71
C ASP A 720 6.76 14.73 -30.61
N THR A 721 6.65 15.07 -31.90
CA THR A 721 5.75 14.39 -32.85
C THR A 721 6.52 13.63 -33.93
N LEU A 722 6.60 12.31 -33.80
CA LEU A 722 7.23 11.40 -34.77
C LEU A 722 6.25 11.08 -35.89
N VAL A 723 6.50 11.61 -37.09
CA VAL A 723 5.79 11.24 -38.32
C VAL A 723 6.61 10.19 -39.06
N ASN A 724 6.14 8.95 -39.12
CA ASN A 724 6.82 7.87 -39.83
C ASN A 724 5.80 6.97 -40.55
N PRO A 725 5.82 6.88 -41.90
CA PRO A 725 4.90 6.03 -42.67
C PRO A 725 4.89 4.56 -42.24
N SER A 726 5.99 4.06 -41.67
CA SER A 726 6.12 2.67 -41.21
C SER A 726 5.10 2.30 -40.13
N ILE A 727 4.69 3.28 -39.29
CA ILE A 727 3.69 3.12 -38.21
C ILE A 727 2.37 2.57 -38.76
N ARG A 728 1.91 3.03 -39.93
CA ARG A 728 0.69 2.55 -40.61
C ARG A 728 0.71 1.07 -40.97
N SER A 729 1.90 0.49 -41.04
CA SER A 729 2.14 -0.89 -41.48
C SER A 729 2.67 -1.79 -40.36
N ALA A 730 2.86 -1.25 -39.15
CA ALA A 730 3.52 -1.94 -38.05
C ALA A 730 2.65 -3.08 -37.48
N GLY A 731 3.28 -4.19 -37.08
CA GLY A 731 2.57 -5.30 -36.45
C GLY A 731 2.09 -4.96 -35.03
N ARG A 732 1.04 -5.65 -34.56
CA ARG A 732 0.49 -5.46 -33.19
C ARG A 732 1.57 -5.48 -32.11
N ALA A 733 2.45 -6.47 -32.12
CA ALA A 733 3.54 -6.59 -31.14
C ALA A 733 4.53 -5.40 -31.15
N ALA A 734 4.70 -4.70 -32.29
CA ALA A 734 5.50 -3.50 -32.36
C ALA A 734 4.75 -2.30 -31.76
N MET A 735 3.45 -2.17 -32.04
CA MET A 735 2.58 -1.15 -31.45
C MET A 735 2.47 -1.33 -29.93
N ASP A 736 2.37 -2.56 -29.42
CA ASP A 736 2.38 -2.89 -28.00
C ASP A 736 3.68 -2.43 -27.32
N LYS A 737 4.84 -2.69 -27.94
CA LYS A 737 6.15 -2.18 -27.47
C LYS A 737 6.17 -0.65 -27.42
N ILE A 738 5.64 0.04 -28.44
CA ILE A 738 5.57 1.51 -28.49
C ILE A 738 4.69 2.06 -27.36
N CYS A 739 3.53 1.44 -27.10
CA CYS A 739 2.67 1.82 -25.98
C CYS A 739 3.35 1.59 -24.61
N GLN A 740 4.15 0.54 -24.45
CA GLN A 740 4.90 0.27 -23.20
C GLN A 740 5.96 1.35 -22.89
N LEU A 741 6.38 2.16 -23.86
CA LEU A 741 7.27 3.29 -23.64
C LEU A 741 6.67 4.35 -22.69
N GLU A 742 5.34 4.43 -22.58
CA GLU A 742 4.68 5.34 -21.64
C GLU A 742 5.09 5.04 -20.18
N GLY A 743 5.00 3.78 -19.78
CA GLY A 743 5.44 3.33 -18.46
C GLY A 743 6.97 3.36 -18.29
N LYS A 744 7.72 3.00 -19.34
CA LYS A 744 9.19 2.89 -19.31
C LYS A 744 9.87 4.25 -19.15
N HIS A 745 9.47 5.25 -19.94
CA HIS A 745 10.11 6.57 -19.99
C HIS A 745 9.35 7.64 -19.20
N ARG A 746 8.18 7.31 -18.64
CA ARG A 746 7.28 8.24 -17.91
C ARG A 746 6.85 9.45 -18.76
N VAL A 747 6.55 9.19 -20.02
CA VAL A 747 6.00 10.16 -20.98
C VAL A 747 4.63 9.67 -21.43
N ASN A 748 3.69 10.55 -21.71
CA ASN A 748 2.44 10.10 -22.34
C ASN A 748 2.69 9.84 -23.83
N VAL A 749 2.33 8.65 -24.31
CA VAL A 749 2.52 8.22 -25.71
C VAL A 749 1.16 8.12 -26.39
N THR A 750 0.88 9.00 -27.34
CA THR A 750 -0.34 8.94 -28.16
C THR A 750 0.01 8.45 -29.56
N VAL A 751 -0.53 7.30 -29.97
CA VAL A 751 -0.29 6.72 -31.30
C VAL A 751 -1.51 6.98 -32.20
N GLY A 752 -1.26 7.41 -33.44
CA GLY A 752 -2.26 7.69 -34.46
C GLY A 752 -1.79 7.27 -35.86
N ASP A 753 -2.56 7.63 -36.88
CA ASP A 753 -2.39 7.15 -38.26
C ASP A 753 -1.09 7.67 -38.94
N GLY A 754 0.00 6.93 -38.76
CA GLY A 754 1.34 7.31 -39.25
C GLY A 754 2.12 8.24 -38.33
N VAL A 755 1.66 8.46 -37.10
CA VAL A 755 2.21 9.44 -36.16
C VAL A 755 2.25 8.90 -34.73
N VAL A 756 3.33 9.16 -33.98
CA VAL A 756 3.39 9.00 -32.52
C VAL A 756 3.70 10.36 -31.89
N ILE A 757 3.00 10.72 -30.83
CA ILE A 757 3.21 11.96 -30.07
C ILE A 757 3.68 11.60 -28.65
N PHE A 758 4.81 12.16 -28.23
CA PHE A 758 5.39 12.00 -26.90
C PHE A 758 5.22 13.29 -26.11
N ASN A 759 4.46 13.27 -25.03
CA ASN A 759 4.25 14.42 -24.14
C ASN A 759 4.93 14.17 -22.79
N GLY A 760 5.93 14.96 -22.43
CA GLY A 760 6.69 14.75 -21.18
C GLY A 760 7.92 15.66 -21.07
N LEU A 761 8.86 15.32 -20.18
CA LEU A 761 10.15 16.03 -20.11
C LEU A 761 10.95 15.80 -21.39
N ALA A 762 11.53 16.87 -21.98
CA ALA A 762 12.22 16.82 -23.28
C ALA A 762 13.27 15.71 -23.41
N ALA A 763 14.08 15.48 -22.37
CA ALA A 763 15.09 14.41 -22.37
C ALA A 763 14.48 12.99 -22.41
N LYS A 764 13.24 12.82 -21.93
CA LYS A 764 12.51 11.55 -21.92
C LYS A 764 11.69 11.33 -23.17
N THR A 765 11.13 12.39 -23.74
CA THR A 765 10.46 12.32 -25.05
C THR A 765 11.47 12.00 -26.16
N SER A 766 12.68 12.57 -26.14
CA SER A 766 13.79 12.15 -27.02
C SER A 766 14.16 10.67 -26.89
N GLN A 767 14.24 10.13 -25.66
CA GLN A 767 14.58 8.72 -25.44
C GLN A 767 13.48 7.76 -25.95
N ALA A 768 12.21 8.10 -25.74
CA ALA A 768 11.07 7.34 -26.25
C ALA A 768 10.96 7.42 -27.79
N TRP A 769 11.34 8.55 -28.39
CA TRP A 769 11.41 8.74 -29.83
C TRP A 769 12.43 7.81 -30.50
N GLU A 770 13.67 7.79 -30.01
CA GLU A 770 14.75 6.96 -30.57
C GLU A 770 14.41 5.47 -30.47
N GLU A 771 13.87 5.03 -29.33
CA GLU A 771 13.43 3.64 -29.15
C GLU A 771 12.27 3.26 -30.07
N THR A 772 11.34 4.19 -30.32
CA THR A 772 10.22 3.98 -31.28
C THR A 772 10.74 3.77 -32.70
N LEU A 773 11.77 4.49 -33.13
CA LEU A 773 12.39 4.27 -34.44
C LEU A 773 13.01 2.86 -34.53
N SER A 774 13.73 2.42 -33.49
CA SER A 774 14.32 1.07 -33.44
C SER A 774 13.24 -0.02 -33.54
N ILE A 775 12.14 0.12 -32.80
CA ILE A 775 11.01 -0.84 -32.82
C ILE A 775 10.39 -0.93 -34.23
N LEU A 776 10.23 0.19 -34.92
CA LEU A 776 9.65 0.23 -36.28
C LEU A 776 10.58 -0.39 -37.33
N ASP A 777 11.89 -0.21 -37.22
CA ASP A 777 12.87 -0.84 -38.12
C ASP A 777 12.94 -2.37 -37.87
N GLU A 778 12.99 -2.83 -36.62
CA GLU A 778 12.92 -4.26 -36.25
C GLU A 778 11.69 -4.95 -36.86
N ASP A 779 10.52 -4.35 -36.69
CA ASP A 779 9.24 -4.85 -37.19
C ASP A 779 9.19 -4.86 -38.73
N ARG A 780 9.72 -3.82 -39.39
CA ARG A 780 9.82 -3.77 -40.85
C ARG A 780 10.68 -4.91 -41.38
N GLU A 781 11.83 -5.16 -40.77
CA GLU A 781 12.69 -6.28 -41.15
C GLU A 781 12.03 -7.64 -40.88
N GLN A 782 11.37 -7.80 -39.73
CA GLN A 782 10.72 -9.06 -39.39
C GLN A 782 9.61 -9.39 -40.38
N ARG A 783 8.75 -8.41 -40.72
CA ARG A 783 7.73 -8.58 -41.77
C ARG A 783 8.32 -8.92 -43.13
N GLN A 784 9.49 -8.39 -43.48
CA GLN A 784 10.20 -8.82 -44.69
C GLN A 784 10.67 -10.27 -44.60
N ARG A 785 11.31 -10.67 -43.48
CA ARG A 785 11.72 -12.07 -43.23
C ARG A 785 10.53 -13.04 -43.32
N ASP A 786 9.42 -12.73 -42.66
CA ASP A 786 8.21 -13.55 -42.65
C ASP A 786 7.57 -13.63 -44.05
N LYS A 787 7.56 -12.53 -44.81
CA LYS A 787 7.09 -12.51 -46.20
C LYS A 787 7.96 -13.40 -47.10
N HIS A 788 9.28 -13.34 -46.98
CA HIS A 788 10.20 -14.22 -47.71
C HIS A 788 9.93 -15.68 -47.36
N GLN A 789 9.85 -16.02 -46.07
CA GLN A 789 9.64 -17.38 -45.60
C GLN A 789 8.26 -17.95 -45.99
N ARG A 790 7.18 -17.15 -45.91
CA ARG A 790 5.83 -17.53 -46.34
C ARG A 790 5.78 -17.81 -47.84
N PHE A 791 6.36 -16.95 -48.67
CA PHE A 791 6.39 -17.14 -50.13
C PHE A 791 7.19 -18.41 -50.53
N CYS A 792 8.30 -18.67 -49.84
CA CYS A 792 9.15 -19.85 -50.04
C CYS A 792 8.56 -21.18 -49.57
N ARG A 793 7.49 -21.18 -48.76
CA ARG A 793 6.92 -22.38 -48.14
C ARG A 793 6.58 -23.50 -49.16
N ASN A 794 6.26 -23.12 -50.39
CA ASN A 794 5.82 -24.01 -51.46
C ASN A 794 6.92 -24.36 -52.48
N ALA A 795 8.13 -23.79 -52.39
CA ALA A 795 9.20 -24.00 -53.35
C ALA A 795 10.58 -23.98 -52.65
N ARG A 796 11.27 -25.13 -52.68
CA ARG A 796 12.62 -25.28 -52.14
C ARG A 796 13.62 -25.38 -53.29
N TRP A 797 14.57 -24.45 -53.29
CA TRP A 797 15.78 -24.54 -54.09
C TRP A 797 16.83 -25.34 -53.33
N THR A 798 17.63 -26.11 -54.05
CA THR A 798 18.69 -26.93 -53.50
C THR A 798 19.87 -26.92 -54.46
N ILE A 799 21.04 -26.56 -53.94
CA ILE A 799 22.31 -26.64 -54.66
C ILE A 799 23.02 -27.88 -54.16
N TYR A 800 23.58 -28.69 -55.05
CA TYR A 800 24.32 -29.89 -54.65
C TYR A 800 25.83 -29.64 -54.68
N ASN A 801 26.53 -30.09 -53.64
CA ASN A 801 27.99 -30.08 -53.62
C ASN A 801 28.55 -31.18 -54.55
N GLN A 802 29.88 -31.30 -54.62
CA GLN A 802 30.53 -32.29 -55.51
C GLN A 802 30.30 -33.75 -55.08
N GLN A 803 29.95 -34.03 -53.82
CA GLN A 803 29.49 -35.36 -53.38
C GLN A 803 27.97 -35.58 -53.63
N ASN A 804 27.31 -34.69 -54.38
CA ASN A 804 25.87 -34.70 -54.62
C ASN A 804 25.02 -34.62 -53.33
N LEU A 805 25.57 -34.00 -52.28
CA LEU A 805 24.84 -33.70 -51.03
C LEU A 805 24.20 -32.30 -51.10
N PRO A 806 23.00 -32.12 -50.53
CA PRO A 806 22.29 -30.84 -50.57
C PRO A 806 22.95 -29.79 -49.66
N VAL A 807 23.19 -28.62 -50.23
CA VAL A 807 23.67 -27.42 -49.54
C VAL A 807 22.46 -26.61 -49.04
N ASN A 808 22.53 -26.18 -47.78
CA ASN A 808 21.52 -25.29 -47.20
C ASN A 808 21.59 -23.90 -47.85
N ILE A 809 20.45 -23.36 -48.26
CA ILE A 809 20.33 -22.03 -48.88
C ILE A 809 19.58 -21.13 -47.90
N ASP A 810 20.07 -19.90 -47.70
CA ASP A 810 19.39 -18.93 -46.85
C ASP A 810 17.95 -18.65 -47.34
N PRO A 811 16.94 -18.49 -46.45
CA PRO A 811 15.56 -18.21 -46.85
C PRO A 811 15.38 -17.00 -47.78
N LYS A 812 16.22 -15.96 -47.66
CA LYS A 812 16.26 -14.79 -48.54
C LYS A 812 16.77 -15.15 -49.93
N ASP A 813 17.80 -15.99 -50.02
CA ASP A 813 18.33 -16.46 -51.29
C ASP A 813 17.38 -17.45 -51.98
N ASN A 814 16.71 -18.33 -51.22
CA ASN A 814 15.63 -19.16 -51.73
C ASN A 814 14.47 -18.32 -52.27
N TYR A 815 14.12 -17.21 -51.60
CA TYR A 815 13.12 -16.25 -52.06
C TYR A 815 13.57 -15.57 -53.36
N ASN A 816 14.79 -15.05 -53.41
CA ASN A 816 15.34 -14.40 -54.60
C ASN A 816 15.39 -15.36 -55.80
N LEU A 817 15.81 -16.61 -55.61
CA LEU A 817 15.81 -17.63 -56.67
C LEU A 817 14.40 -17.93 -57.19
N GLU A 818 13.41 -18.08 -56.30
CA GLU A 818 12.03 -18.31 -56.71
C GLU A 818 11.44 -17.11 -57.46
N ILE A 819 11.68 -15.90 -56.96
CA ILE A 819 11.27 -14.65 -57.62
C ILE A 819 11.92 -14.55 -59.01
N GLN A 820 13.23 -14.78 -59.14
CA GLN A 820 13.93 -14.68 -60.44
C GLN A 820 13.52 -15.79 -61.41
N HIS A 821 13.18 -16.98 -60.91
CA HIS A 821 12.59 -18.06 -61.69
C HIS A 821 11.18 -17.71 -62.20
N MET A 822 10.35 -17.11 -61.35
CA MET A 822 9.01 -16.63 -61.72
C MET A 822 9.04 -15.39 -62.61
N THR A 823 10.07 -14.54 -62.53
CA THR A 823 10.08 -13.23 -63.22
C THR A 823 10.88 -13.19 -64.51
N LEU A 824 12.18 -13.51 -64.55
CA LEU A 824 12.99 -13.28 -65.77
C LEU A 824 14.18 -14.24 -66.04
N ARG A 825 14.37 -15.34 -65.30
CA ARG A 825 15.50 -16.30 -65.49
C ARG A 825 16.90 -15.65 -65.56
N LYS A 826 17.10 -14.49 -64.93
CA LYS A 826 18.42 -13.85 -64.86
C LYS A 826 19.36 -14.69 -63.98
N PRO A 827 20.67 -14.73 -64.28
CA PRO A 827 21.64 -15.29 -63.35
C PRO A 827 21.52 -14.59 -61.99
N THR A 828 21.40 -15.36 -60.91
CA THR A 828 21.12 -14.87 -59.56
C THR A 828 22.23 -15.31 -58.63
N THR A 829 22.80 -14.41 -57.85
CA THR A 829 23.85 -14.73 -56.88
C THR A 829 23.25 -15.19 -55.55
N VAL A 830 23.82 -16.24 -54.96
CA VAL A 830 23.50 -16.72 -53.61
C VAL A 830 24.79 -16.96 -52.81
N GLN A 831 24.70 -16.98 -51.48
CA GLN A 831 25.82 -17.30 -50.61
C GLN A 831 26.01 -18.82 -50.46
N GLY A 832 27.24 -19.27 -50.63
CA GLY A 832 27.68 -20.64 -50.39
C GLY A 832 28.08 -20.89 -48.92
N GLN A 833 28.32 -22.17 -48.59
CA GLN A 833 28.55 -22.62 -47.21
C GLN A 833 29.84 -22.10 -46.55
N ARG A 834 30.78 -21.54 -47.33
CA ARG A 834 32.05 -20.98 -46.86
C ARG A 834 32.13 -19.47 -47.11
N GLY A 835 31.00 -18.81 -47.36
CA GLY A 835 30.93 -17.39 -47.70
C GLY A 835 31.33 -17.05 -49.14
N GLU A 836 31.44 -18.07 -50.02
CA GLU A 836 31.70 -17.88 -51.44
C GLU A 836 30.41 -17.53 -52.22
N THR A 837 30.49 -16.60 -53.17
CA THR A 837 29.33 -16.25 -53.99
C THR A 837 29.14 -17.27 -55.13
N LEU A 838 27.95 -17.86 -55.21
CA LEU A 838 27.55 -18.77 -56.28
C LEU A 838 26.59 -18.07 -57.25
N THR A 839 26.95 -18.00 -58.54
CA THR A 839 26.07 -17.47 -59.60
C THR A 839 25.21 -18.58 -60.17
N VAL A 840 23.92 -18.59 -59.83
CA VAL A 840 22.91 -19.56 -60.25
C VAL A 840 22.34 -19.20 -61.62
N ASN A 841 22.50 -20.07 -62.60
CA ASN A 841 21.86 -19.98 -63.91
C ASN A 841 20.54 -20.79 -63.92
N LEU A 842 19.43 -20.06 -63.81
CA LEU A 842 18.07 -20.60 -63.77
C LEU A 842 17.57 -21.18 -65.12
N ARG A 843 18.39 -21.12 -66.19
CA ARG A 843 18.09 -21.73 -67.50
C ARG A 843 18.73 -23.10 -67.66
N THR A 844 19.96 -23.28 -67.17
CA THR A 844 20.69 -24.55 -67.18
C THR A 844 20.53 -25.37 -65.90
N MET A 845 19.95 -24.76 -64.85
CA MET A 845 19.84 -25.35 -63.50
C MET A 845 21.22 -25.75 -62.94
N THR A 846 22.20 -24.85 -63.13
CA THR A 846 23.57 -24.99 -62.61
C THR A 846 24.00 -23.71 -61.89
N ALA A 847 24.81 -23.83 -60.85
CA ALA A 847 25.40 -22.71 -60.11
C ALA A 847 26.92 -22.73 -60.28
N LYS A 848 27.54 -21.59 -60.57
CA LYS A 848 28.99 -21.47 -60.74
C LYS A 848 29.59 -20.63 -59.62
N SER A 849 30.59 -21.17 -58.91
CA SER A 849 31.35 -20.40 -57.92
C SER A 849 32.15 -19.28 -58.59
N SER A 850 32.08 -18.07 -58.04
CA SER A 850 32.86 -16.93 -58.55
C SER A 850 34.35 -17.04 -58.25
N THR A 851 34.73 -17.72 -57.16
CA THR A 851 36.13 -17.85 -56.70
C THR A 851 36.83 -19.07 -57.28
N THR A 852 36.14 -20.22 -57.37
CA THR A 852 36.75 -21.48 -57.84
C THR A 852 36.37 -21.85 -59.28
N GLY A 853 35.38 -21.18 -59.86
CA GLY A 853 34.85 -21.50 -61.19
C GLY A 853 34.08 -22.82 -61.29
N LEU A 854 34.00 -23.60 -60.20
CA LEU A 854 33.34 -24.90 -60.15
C LEU A 854 31.84 -24.78 -60.39
N GLN A 855 31.27 -25.77 -61.10
CA GLN A 855 29.83 -25.88 -61.32
C GLN A 855 29.18 -26.89 -60.37
N HIS A 856 27.98 -26.54 -59.92
CA HIS A 856 27.13 -27.28 -59.00
C HIS A 856 25.75 -27.52 -59.63
N LYS A 857 25.16 -28.69 -59.42
CA LYS A 857 23.77 -28.98 -59.83
C LYS A 857 22.81 -28.15 -58.97
N VAL A 858 21.76 -27.59 -59.59
CA VAL A 858 20.68 -26.88 -58.90
C VAL A 858 19.36 -27.58 -59.19
N GLU A 859 18.49 -27.65 -58.18
CA GLU A 859 17.19 -28.27 -58.29
C GLU A 859 16.14 -27.40 -57.59
N ARG A 860 14.98 -27.24 -58.23
CA ARG A 860 13.79 -26.62 -57.65
C ARG A 860 12.77 -27.72 -57.38
N THR A 861 12.43 -27.92 -56.11
CA THR A 861 11.43 -28.89 -55.67
C THR A 861 10.16 -28.15 -55.22
N GLU A 862 9.02 -28.52 -55.79
CA GLU A 862 7.71 -28.07 -55.29
C GLU A 862 7.47 -28.72 -53.92
N VAL A 863 7.30 -27.94 -52.86
CA VAL A 863 7.06 -28.44 -51.51
C VAL A 863 5.57 -28.33 -51.19
N VAL A 864 4.91 -29.46 -51.08
CA VAL A 864 3.50 -29.51 -50.67
C VAL A 864 3.46 -29.70 -49.14
N GLY A 865 3.22 -28.60 -48.43
CA GLY A 865 3.11 -28.61 -46.96
C GLY A 865 1.68 -28.84 -46.48
N SER A 866 1.53 -29.27 -45.22
CA SER A 866 0.23 -29.56 -44.57
C SER A 866 -0.66 -28.33 -44.33
N GLY A 867 -0.11 -27.13 -44.38
CA GLY A 867 -0.86 -25.87 -44.28
C GLY A 867 -1.21 -25.29 -45.65
N ASN A 868 -2.03 -24.23 -45.65
CA ASN A 868 -2.42 -23.53 -46.88
C ASN A 868 -1.18 -22.95 -47.62
N PRO A 869 -1.22 -22.86 -48.96
CA PRO A 869 -0.15 -22.26 -49.76
C PRO A 869 0.19 -20.84 -49.30
N GLY A 870 1.48 -20.52 -49.24
CA GLY A 870 1.94 -19.21 -48.78
C GLY A 870 1.42 -18.03 -49.62
N LYS A 871 1.12 -18.28 -50.90
CA LYS A 871 0.57 -17.33 -51.87
C LYS A 871 -0.91 -16.99 -51.65
N TRP A 872 -1.66 -17.80 -50.89
CA TRP A 872 -3.08 -17.51 -50.67
C TRP A 872 -3.29 -16.24 -49.84
N SER A 873 -4.24 -15.43 -50.26
CA SER A 873 -4.79 -14.32 -49.47
C SER A 873 -5.59 -14.86 -48.28
N GLU A 874 -5.84 -14.00 -47.29
CA GLU A 874 -6.54 -14.42 -46.09
C GLU A 874 -7.98 -14.86 -46.39
N MET A 875 -8.36 -16.01 -45.83
CA MET A 875 -9.63 -16.68 -46.08
C MET A 875 -10.59 -16.54 -44.89
N GLY A 876 -10.16 -15.99 -43.75
CA GLY A 876 -10.97 -15.94 -42.52
C GLY A 876 -11.54 -17.31 -42.15
N SER A 877 -12.86 -17.38 -41.98
CA SER A 877 -13.63 -18.61 -41.75
C SER A 877 -14.03 -19.35 -43.05
N GLU A 878 -13.81 -18.79 -44.24
CA GLU A 878 -14.22 -19.41 -45.51
C GLU A 878 -13.37 -20.63 -45.87
N ASP A 879 -14.02 -21.68 -46.38
CA ASP A 879 -13.37 -22.90 -46.88
C ASP A 879 -13.09 -22.87 -48.39
N TYR A 880 -13.75 -21.99 -49.13
CA TYR A 880 -13.60 -21.82 -50.58
C TYR A 880 -13.67 -20.33 -50.92
N ARG A 881 -12.68 -19.86 -51.68
CA ARG A 881 -12.65 -18.51 -52.28
C ARG A 881 -11.99 -18.59 -53.66
N LYS A 882 -12.39 -17.72 -54.58
CA LYS A 882 -11.65 -17.44 -55.81
C LYS A 882 -11.24 -15.97 -55.87
N GLU A 883 -10.09 -15.71 -56.47
CA GLU A 883 -9.46 -14.39 -56.46
C GLU A 883 -8.84 -14.11 -57.82
N GLU A 884 -9.27 -13.04 -58.48
CA GLU A 884 -8.66 -12.59 -59.73
C GLU A 884 -7.28 -12.00 -59.42
N LEU A 885 -6.24 -12.52 -60.10
CA LEU A 885 -4.87 -12.09 -59.90
C LEU A 885 -4.63 -10.75 -60.59
N ASP A 886 -4.01 -9.81 -59.85
CA ASP A 886 -3.48 -8.57 -60.42
C ASP A 886 -2.48 -8.88 -61.55
N ARG A 887 -2.68 -8.22 -62.70
CA ARG A 887 -1.86 -8.37 -63.91
C ARG A 887 -0.40 -8.01 -63.70
N GLU A 888 -0.09 -7.11 -62.77
CA GLU A 888 1.29 -6.76 -62.43
C GLU A 888 1.94 -7.75 -61.46
N SER A 889 1.14 -8.58 -60.79
CA SER A 889 1.64 -9.57 -59.82
C SER A 889 2.56 -10.61 -60.46
N LEU A 890 3.57 -11.05 -59.70
CA LEU A 890 4.53 -12.03 -60.16
C LEU A 890 3.88 -13.41 -60.43
N GLU A 891 2.76 -13.68 -59.78
CA GLU A 891 1.97 -14.90 -59.93
C GLU A 891 1.21 -14.89 -61.27
N TYR A 892 0.50 -13.80 -61.60
CA TYR A 892 -0.14 -13.63 -62.90
C TYR A 892 0.87 -13.79 -64.05
N ARG A 893 1.99 -13.06 -63.98
CA ARG A 893 3.03 -13.08 -65.03
C ARG A 893 3.73 -14.44 -65.18
N TRP A 894 3.72 -15.27 -64.13
CA TRP A 894 4.21 -16.64 -64.20
C TRP A 894 3.21 -17.58 -64.89
N VAL A 895 1.91 -17.51 -64.55
CA VAL A 895 0.85 -18.28 -65.22
C VAL A 895 0.73 -17.87 -66.69
N GLU A 896 0.70 -16.56 -66.97
CA GLU A 896 0.72 -15.97 -68.31
C GLU A 896 1.90 -16.51 -69.13
N ARG A 897 3.10 -16.53 -68.56
CA ARG A 897 4.28 -17.09 -69.26
C ARG A 897 4.14 -18.58 -69.53
N MET A 898 3.54 -19.36 -68.64
CA MET A 898 3.31 -20.79 -68.90
C MET A 898 2.35 -20.99 -70.08
N PHE A 899 1.25 -20.23 -70.12
CA PHE A 899 0.26 -20.25 -71.20
C PHE A 899 0.89 -19.79 -72.53
N ASN A 900 1.57 -18.65 -72.54
CA ASN A 900 2.18 -18.04 -73.73
C ASN A 900 3.38 -18.82 -74.31
N ARG A 901 3.82 -19.94 -73.72
CA ARG A 901 4.79 -20.86 -74.36
C ARG A 901 4.28 -21.43 -75.68
N THR A 902 2.98 -21.69 -75.75
CA THR A 902 2.33 -22.26 -76.95
C THR A 902 1.07 -21.53 -77.39
N MET A 903 0.56 -20.58 -76.59
CA MET A 903 -0.65 -19.80 -76.85
C MET A 903 -0.40 -18.29 -77.03
N SER A 904 0.80 -17.88 -77.44
CA SER A 904 1.23 -16.47 -77.54
C SER A 904 0.41 -15.56 -78.49
N LYS A 905 -0.49 -16.13 -79.29
CA LYS A 905 -1.42 -15.37 -80.14
C LYS A 905 -2.73 -15.01 -79.43
N CYS A 906 -3.10 -15.75 -78.39
CA CYS A 906 -4.35 -15.59 -77.68
C CYS A 906 -4.20 -14.56 -76.54
N ILE A 907 -5.29 -13.87 -76.20
CA ILE A 907 -5.29 -12.81 -75.19
C ILE A 907 -5.90 -13.33 -73.90
N ILE A 908 -5.13 -13.33 -72.81
CA ILE A 908 -5.64 -13.64 -71.47
C ILE A 908 -6.52 -12.47 -71.00
N THR A 909 -7.78 -12.77 -70.68
CA THR A 909 -8.75 -11.79 -70.17
C THR A 909 -8.65 -11.67 -68.66
N LYS A 910 -8.52 -12.81 -67.95
CA LYS A 910 -8.22 -12.87 -66.52
C LYS A 910 -7.63 -14.22 -66.10
N ILE A 911 -6.99 -14.23 -64.92
CA ILE A 911 -6.52 -15.44 -64.24
C ILE A 911 -7.09 -15.43 -62.83
N GLU A 912 -7.87 -16.45 -62.47
CA GLU A 912 -8.47 -16.62 -61.14
C GLU A 912 -7.72 -17.69 -60.37
N ARG A 913 -7.14 -17.35 -59.21
CA ARG A 913 -6.58 -18.31 -58.26
C ARG A 913 -7.70 -18.95 -57.46
N ILE A 914 -7.74 -20.27 -57.42
CA ILE A 914 -8.72 -21.05 -56.67
C ILE A 914 -8.12 -21.41 -55.30
N GLN A 915 -8.82 -21.04 -54.23
CA GLN A 915 -8.42 -21.27 -52.84
C GLN A 915 -9.46 -22.17 -52.16
N ASN A 916 -9.34 -23.49 -52.31
CA ASN A 916 -10.27 -24.47 -51.77
C ASN A 916 -9.58 -25.29 -50.68
N ARG A 917 -9.87 -25.02 -49.40
CA ARG A 917 -9.22 -25.68 -48.24
C ARG A 917 -9.45 -27.19 -48.25
N LYS A 918 -10.64 -27.66 -48.66
CA LYS A 918 -11.00 -29.07 -48.68
C LYS A 918 -10.21 -29.83 -49.75
N LEU A 919 -10.18 -29.31 -50.97
CA LEU A 919 -9.37 -29.87 -52.05
C LEU A 919 -7.86 -29.75 -51.76
N TRP A 920 -7.39 -28.62 -51.23
CA TRP A 920 -5.97 -28.45 -50.89
C TRP A 920 -5.53 -29.42 -49.80
N ARG A 921 -6.32 -29.61 -48.74
CA ARG A 921 -6.02 -30.60 -47.69
C ARG A 921 -6.02 -32.02 -48.24
N ASN A 922 -7.01 -32.37 -49.08
CA ASN A 922 -7.05 -33.70 -49.70
C ASN A 922 -5.81 -33.95 -50.58
N PHE A 923 -5.43 -32.96 -51.40
CA PHE A 923 -4.23 -32.98 -52.22
C PHE A 923 -2.96 -33.07 -51.36
N SER A 924 -2.79 -32.19 -50.37
CA SER A 924 -1.55 -32.07 -49.60
C SER A 924 -1.27 -33.24 -48.66
N MET A 925 -2.30 -33.96 -48.22
CA MET A 925 -2.13 -35.19 -47.45
C MET A 925 -1.84 -36.42 -48.33
N ASN A 926 -2.36 -36.47 -49.56
CA ASN A 926 -2.21 -37.63 -50.43
C ASN A 926 -1.01 -37.53 -51.38
N VAL A 927 -0.47 -36.34 -51.64
CA VAL A 927 0.72 -36.16 -52.48
C VAL A 927 1.99 -36.63 -51.75
N THR A 928 2.73 -37.52 -52.39
CA THR A 928 3.97 -38.12 -51.90
C THR A 928 5.12 -38.07 -52.91
N GLN A 929 4.83 -37.76 -54.18
CA GLN A 929 5.83 -37.70 -55.25
C GLN A 929 5.81 -36.36 -56.02
N LYS A 930 6.63 -36.27 -57.08
CA LYS A 930 6.83 -35.07 -57.90
C LYS A 930 5.53 -34.49 -58.47
N VAL A 931 5.20 -33.27 -58.05
CA VAL A 931 4.12 -32.45 -58.59
C VAL A 931 4.61 -31.63 -59.79
N GLN A 932 3.75 -31.44 -60.79
CA GLN A 932 3.94 -30.51 -61.90
C GLN A 932 2.67 -29.67 -62.13
N HIS A 933 2.84 -28.49 -62.73
CA HIS A 933 1.74 -27.66 -63.21
C HIS A 933 1.40 -28.01 -64.65
N LEU A 934 0.18 -28.49 -64.89
CA LEU A 934 -0.28 -28.97 -66.20
C LEU A 934 -1.65 -28.39 -66.55
N PHE A 935 -1.92 -28.23 -67.84
CA PHE A 935 -3.14 -27.63 -68.37
C PHE A 935 -4.26 -28.66 -68.53
N TYR A 936 -5.49 -28.23 -68.26
CA TYR A 936 -6.71 -29.01 -68.42
C TYR A 936 -7.78 -28.13 -69.11
N GLY A 937 -8.14 -28.47 -70.34
CA GLY A 937 -9.19 -27.77 -71.09
C GLY A 937 -10.58 -28.20 -70.63
N ILE A 938 -11.53 -27.27 -70.60
CA ILE A 938 -12.88 -27.48 -70.06
C ILE A 938 -13.97 -26.96 -71.00
N THR A 939 -15.18 -27.51 -70.89
CA THR A 939 -16.39 -26.82 -71.36
C THR A 939 -16.85 -25.80 -70.30
N PRO A 940 -17.66 -24.78 -70.68
CA PRO A 940 -18.25 -23.86 -69.70
C PRO A 940 -19.05 -24.54 -68.58
N GLY A 941 -19.64 -25.72 -68.84
CA GLY A 941 -20.40 -26.48 -67.85
C GLY A 941 -19.52 -27.14 -66.77
N ASP A 942 -18.28 -27.48 -67.08
CA ASP A 942 -17.38 -28.16 -66.15
C ASP A 942 -16.73 -27.22 -65.12
N TYR A 943 -16.69 -25.90 -65.40
CA TYR A 943 -16.00 -24.90 -64.58
C TYR A 943 -16.43 -24.94 -63.11
N GLU A 944 -17.74 -24.97 -62.86
CA GLU A 944 -18.29 -24.89 -61.51
C GLU A 944 -18.08 -26.19 -60.72
N THR A 945 -18.18 -27.34 -61.39
CA THR A 945 -17.88 -28.65 -60.82
C THR A 945 -16.39 -28.77 -60.47
N ILE A 946 -15.49 -28.35 -61.36
CA ILE A 946 -14.04 -28.51 -61.14
C ILE A 946 -13.52 -27.57 -60.05
N GLN A 947 -13.97 -26.31 -59.99
CA GLN A 947 -13.50 -25.37 -58.94
C GLN A 947 -13.94 -25.80 -57.52
N THR A 948 -15.07 -26.49 -57.39
CA THR A 948 -15.65 -26.92 -56.10
C THR A 948 -15.21 -28.32 -55.69
N ASN A 949 -15.28 -29.28 -56.61
CA ASN A 949 -15.08 -30.72 -56.35
C ASN A 949 -13.75 -31.28 -56.89
N GLY A 950 -12.99 -30.48 -57.65
CA GLY A 950 -11.71 -30.88 -58.24
C GLY A 950 -11.88 -31.62 -59.58
N PHE A 951 -10.75 -32.07 -60.14
CA PHE A 951 -10.77 -32.81 -61.41
C PHE A 951 -11.32 -34.22 -61.19
N PHE A 952 -12.31 -34.62 -61.98
CA PHE A 952 -12.92 -35.95 -61.94
C PHE A 952 -12.51 -36.79 -63.14
N ARG A 953 -12.56 -38.13 -62.97
CA ARG A 953 -12.39 -39.09 -64.05
C ARG A 953 -13.71 -39.13 -64.85
N PRO A 954 -13.69 -38.98 -66.19
CA PRO A 954 -14.90 -39.07 -67.00
C PRO A 954 -15.63 -40.41 -66.84
N GLU A 955 -16.94 -40.40 -67.06
CA GLU A 955 -17.77 -41.62 -67.07
C GLU A 955 -17.36 -42.57 -68.20
N GLU A 956 -17.71 -43.86 -68.07
CA GLU A 956 -17.18 -44.90 -68.96
C GLU A 956 -17.61 -44.73 -70.43
N SER A 957 -18.73 -44.04 -70.66
CA SER A 957 -19.28 -43.63 -71.97
C SER A 957 -18.41 -42.62 -72.74
N TYR A 958 -17.56 -41.84 -72.05
CA TYR A 958 -16.74 -40.77 -72.66
C TYR A 958 -15.34 -41.22 -73.11
N PHE A 959 -14.95 -42.48 -72.90
CA PHE A 959 -13.64 -43.01 -73.34
C PHE A 959 -13.64 -43.41 -74.84
N HIS A 960 -13.60 -42.41 -75.72
CA HIS A 960 -13.54 -42.58 -77.17
C HIS A 960 -12.18 -43.12 -77.70
N SER A 961 -11.90 -42.98 -79.00
CA SER A 961 -10.63 -43.34 -79.64
C SER A 961 -9.40 -42.72 -78.95
N ASP A 962 -9.56 -41.50 -78.45
CA ASP A 962 -8.46 -40.60 -78.07
C ASP A 962 -7.87 -40.90 -76.68
N THR A 963 -8.41 -41.89 -75.97
CA THR A 963 -7.93 -42.28 -74.63
C THR A 963 -6.90 -43.41 -74.69
N ALA A 964 -5.86 -43.22 -75.51
CA ALA A 964 -4.90 -44.26 -75.88
C ALA A 964 -3.99 -44.73 -74.72
N GLN A 965 -3.75 -43.88 -73.72
CA GLN A 965 -2.83 -44.10 -72.60
C GLN A 965 -3.51 -44.71 -71.36
N GLY A 966 -4.84 -44.73 -71.30
CA GLY A 966 -5.60 -45.37 -70.22
C GLY A 966 -6.85 -44.58 -69.84
N ARG A 967 -7.68 -45.18 -68.99
CA ARG A 967 -8.91 -44.55 -68.50
C ARG A 967 -8.61 -43.72 -67.24
N GLY A 968 -8.30 -42.44 -67.40
CA GLY A 968 -7.97 -41.55 -66.29
C GLY A 968 -8.24 -40.07 -66.61
N ILE A 969 -7.70 -39.19 -65.77
CA ILE A 969 -7.78 -37.72 -65.91
C ILE A 969 -6.59 -37.26 -66.75
N TYR A 970 -6.87 -36.63 -67.88
CA TYR A 970 -5.88 -36.23 -68.89
C TYR A 970 -5.43 -34.77 -68.71
N PHE A 971 -4.13 -34.56 -68.50
CA PHE A 971 -3.51 -33.23 -68.41
C PHE A 971 -2.46 -33.03 -69.51
N CYS A 972 -2.38 -31.83 -70.07
CA CYS A 972 -1.47 -31.47 -71.14
C CYS A 972 -0.28 -30.65 -70.59
N VAL A 973 0.92 -30.89 -71.12
CA VAL A 973 2.10 -30.03 -70.84
C VAL A 973 1.97 -28.67 -71.52
N ASP A 974 1.40 -28.64 -72.72
CA ASP A 974 1.22 -27.42 -73.52
C ASP A 974 -0.24 -26.92 -73.49
N ALA A 975 -0.42 -25.62 -73.29
CA ALA A 975 -1.73 -24.96 -73.27
C ALA A 975 -2.49 -25.13 -74.60
N SER A 976 -1.78 -25.11 -75.74
CA SER A 976 -2.39 -25.32 -77.07
C SER A 976 -2.94 -26.73 -77.31
N ALA A 977 -2.47 -27.73 -76.56
CA ALA A 977 -3.06 -29.07 -76.58
C ALA A 977 -4.35 -29.11 -75.73
N ALA A 978 -4.37 -28.42 -74.59
CA ALA A 978 -5.56 -28.27 -73.75
C ALA A 978 -6.68 -27.44 -74.44
N GLN A 979 -6.32 -26.36 -75.13
CA GLN A 979 -7.24 -25.46 -75.85
C GLN A 979 -8.13 -26.19 -76.87
N ARG A 980 -7.69 -27.32 -77.44
CA ARG A 980 -8.51 -28.14 -78.35
C ARG A 980 -9.76 -28.73 -77.70
N LYS A 981 -9.80 -28.82 -76.37
CA LYS A 981 -10.94 -29.27 -75.57
C LYS A 981 -11.76 -28.10 -74.98
N CYS A 982 -11.35 -26.85 -75.23
CA CYS A 982 -12.01 -25.67 -74.70
C CYS A 982 -13.11 -25.19 -75.64
N GLU A 983 -14.33 -25.15 -75.15
CA GLU A 983 -15.47 -24.55 -75.85
C GLU A 983 -15.62 -23.06 -75.50
N PHE A 984 -16.29 -22.32 -76.39
CA PHE A 984 -16.60 -20.91 -76.16
C PHE A 984 -17.79 -20.75 -75.20
N ASP A 985 -17.67 -19.85 -74.24
CA ASP A 985 -18.78 -19.43 -73.39
C ASP A 985 -19.73 -18.43 -74.11
N HIS A 986 -20.76 -18.01 -73.38
CA HIS A 986 -21.74 -17.00 -73.84
C HIS A 986 -21.12 -15.63 -74.20
N ARG A 987 -19.85 -15.37 -73.85
CA ARG A 987 -19.08 -14.15 -74.15
C ARG A 987 -18.03 -14.35 -75.24
N LYS A 988 -18.00 -15.52 -75.89
CA LYS A 988 -16.97 -15.95 -76.85
C LYS A 988 -15.56 -16.01 -76.23
N GLN A 989 -15.48 -16.34 -74.94
CA GLN A 989 -14.24 -16.61 -74.22
C GLN A 989 -14.07 -18.12 -74.02
N LYS A 990 -12.83 -18.58 -73.95
CA LYS A 990 -12.47 -19.96 -73.59
C LYS A 990 -11.87 -19.99 -72.19
N MET A 991 -12.05 -21.11 -71.50
CA MET A 991 -11.51 -21.34 -70.16
C MET A 991 -10.66 -22.61 -70.13
N MET A 992 -9.57 -22.59 -69.36
CA MET A 992 -8.80 -23.79 -69.00
C MET A 992 -8.26 -23.67 -67.58
N PHE A 993 -8.10 -24.81 -66.90
CA PHE A 993 -7.39 -24.84 -65.62
C PHE A 993 -5.89 -25.09 -65.81
N LEU A 994 -5.08 -24.45 -64.96
CA LEU A 994 -3.72 -24.87 -64.65
C LEU A 994 -3.75 -25.56 -63.28
N GLY A 995 -3.63 -26.89 -63.29
CA GLY A 995 -3.70 -27.74 -62.10
C GLY A 995 -2.32 -28.15 -61.60
N ARG A 996 -2.19 -28.33 -60.28
CA ARG A 996 -1.11 -29.12 -59.69
C ARG A 996 -1.45 -30.59 -59.81
N VAL A 997 -0.52 -31.39 -60.31
CA VAL A 997 -0.73 -32.81 -60.63
C VAL A 997 0.45 -33.64 -60.14
N GLU A 998 0.21 -34.67 -59.32
CA GLU A 998 1.26 -35.65 -58.97
C GLU A 998 1.61 -36.52 -60.19
N THR A 999 2.61 -36.09 -60.94
CA THR A 999 3.19 -36.89 -62.03
C THR A 999 4.05 -38.04 -61.51
N GLY A 1000 4.73 -37.83 -60.39
CA GLY A 1000 5.60 -38.81 -59.72
C GLY A 1000 6.56 -39.54 -60.66
N ARG A 1001 6.74 -40.84 -60.42
CA ARG A 1001 7.29 -41.78 -61.40
C ARG A 1001 6.22 -42.12 -62.43
N PHE A 1002 6.58 -42.14 -63.71
CA PHE A 1002 5.66 -42.43 -64.82
C PHE A 1002 6.24 -43.42 -65.84
N THR A 1003 5.35 -44.00 -66.66
CA THR A 1003 5.68 -44.92 -67.76
C THR A 1003 4.68 -44.79 -68.91
N VAL A 1004 4.93 -45.42 -70.06
CA VAL A 1004 4.04 -45.35 -71.23
C VAL A 1004 2.68 -45.99 -70.91
N GLY A 1005 1.60 -45.27 -71.21
CA GLY A 1005 0.23 -45.72 -70.98
C GLY A 1005 -0.29 -46.70 -72.03
N LYS A 1006 -1.40 -47.39 -71.70
CA LYS A 1006 -2.14 -48.27 -72.61
C LYS A 1006 -3.65 -48.15 -72.35
N LYS A 1007 -4.47 -48.20 -73.40
CA LYS A 1007 -5.94 -48.03 -73.35
C LYS A 1007 -6.65 -48.95 -72.34
N SER A 1008 -6.10 -50.13 -72.05
CA SER A 1008 -6.63 -51.08 -71.06
C SER A 1008 -6.36 -50.72 -69.60
N PHE A 1009 -5.53 -49.71 -69.31
CA PHE A 1009 -5.19 -49.33 -67.94
C PHE A 1009 -6.35 -48.60 -67.25
N ASN A 1010 -6.81 -49.16 -66.13
CA ASN A 1010 -7.78 -48.53 -65.21
C ASN A 1010 -7.12 -47.90 -63.98
N ALA A 1011 -5.84 -48.16 -63.77
CA ALA A 1011 -4.93 -47.63 -62.75
C ALA A 1011 -3.49 -47.64 -63.35
N PRO A 1012 -2.51 -46.95 -62.74
CA PRO A 1012 -1.12 -47.07 -63.19
C PRO A 1012 -0.61 -48.51 -63.04
N PRO A 1013 0.29 -48.98 -63.92
CA PRO A 1013 0.90 -50.30 -63.77
C PRO A 1013 1.85 -50.35 -62.56
N PRO A 1014 2.19 -51.57 -62.08
CA PRO A 1014 3.23 -51.74 -61.06
C PRO A 1014 4.62 -51.40 -61.63
N ILE A 1015 5.47 -50.82 -60.77
CA ILE A 1015 6.86 -50.46 -61.10
C ILE A 1015 7.72 -51.71 -61.23
N ASN A 1016 7.50 -52.69 -60.36
CA ASN A 1016 8.11 -54.01 -60.42
C ASN A 1016 6.98 -55.06 -60.45
N PRO A 1017 6.87 -55.90 -61.49
CA PRO A 1017 5.88 -56.98 -61.53
C PRO A 1017 5.93 -57.93 -60.33
N ALA A 1018 7.10 -58.10 -59.69
CA ALA A 1018 7.27 -58.91 -58.48
C ALA A 1018 6.78 -58.21 -57.19
N ASN A 1019 6.53 -56.89 -57.22
CA ASN A 1019 5.90 -56.15 -56.12
C ASN A 1019 4.69 -55.33 -56.64
N PRO A 1020 3.52 -55.97 -56.84
CA PRO A 1020 2.33 -55.30 -57.39
C PRO A 1020 1.77 -54.15 -56.55
N ARG A 1021 2.26 -53.94 -55.32
CA ARG A 1021 1.81 -52.86 -54.43
C ARG A 1021 2.47 -51.52 -54.74
N GLU A 1022 3.64 -51.50 -55.38
CA GLU A 1022 4.32 -50.26 -55.78
C GLU A 1022 3.91 -49.90 -57.21
N LEU A 1023 2.95 -48.98 -57.36
CA LEU A 1023 2.48 -48.49 -58.66
C LEU A 1023 3.24 -47.22 -59.08
N TYR A 1024 3.31 -46.99 -60.40
CA TYR A 1024 3.65 -45.67 -60.94
C TYR A 1024 2.60 -44.63 -60.47
N SER A 1025 2.94 -43.34 -60.41
CA SER A 1025 1.96 -42.29 -60.05
C SER A 1025 1.07 -41.90 -61.23
N SER A 1026 1.61 -41.91 -62.45
CA SER A 1026 0.91 -41.53 -63.68
C SER A 1026 1.41 -42.32 -64.88
N VAL A 1027 0.70 -42.22 -66.01
CA VAL A 1027 1.17 -42.74 -67.30
C VAL A 1027 1.18 -41.64 -68.37
N VAL A 1028 2.04 -41.80 -69.37
CA VAL A 1028 2.34 -40.78 -70.39
C VAL A 1028 2.22 -41.32 -71.81
N ASP A 1029 2.21 -40.41 -72.79
CA ASP A 1029 2.34 -40.71 -74.21
C ASP A 1029 3.77 -41.10 -74.62
N SER A 1030 4.78 -40.45 -74.04
CA SER A 1030 6.21 -40.76 -74.23
C SER A 1030 7.00 -40.51 -72.95
N VAL A 1031 7.98 -41.36 -72.64
CA VAL A 1031 8.82 -41.21 -71.44
C VAL A 1031 9.91 -40.15 -71.63
N ASP A 1032 10.49 -40.06 -72.84
CA ASP A 1032 11.59 -39.13 -73.13
C ASP A 1032 11.11 -37.68 -73.22
N LYS A 1033 9.90 -37.49 -73.77
CA LYS A 1033 9.27 -36.17 -73.92
C LYS A 1033 7.74 -36.30 -73.79
N PRO A 1034 7.20 -36.42 -72.56
CA PRO A 1034 5.76 -36.48 -72.35
C PRO A 1034 5.10 -35.18 -72.78
N SER A 1035 4.02 -35.28 -73.57
CA SER A 1035 3.12 -34.17 -73.89
C SER A 1035 1.80 -34.26 -73.10
N VAL A 1036 1.45 -35.47 -72.63
CA VAL A 1036 0.23 -35.77 -71.88
C VAL A 1036 0.57 -36.61 -70.66
N PHE A 1037 0.00 -36.26 -69.51
CA PHE A 1037 -0.01 -37.08 -68.29
C PHE A 1037 -1.43 -37.55 -67.98
N VAL A 1038 -1.59 -38.83 -67.67
CA VAL A 1038 -2.84 -39.43 -67.24
C VAL A 1038 -2.72 -39.87 -65.78
N VAL A 1039 -3.56 -39.30 -64.92
CA VAL A 1039 -3.62 -39.60 -63.49
C VAL A 1039 -4.96 -40.24 -63.16
N PHE A 1040 -4.95 -41.28 -62.32
CA PHE A 1040 -6.12 -42.14 -62.10
C PHE A 1040 -6.91 -41.81 -60.83
N ARG A 1041 -6.44 -40.84 -60.03
CA ARG A 1041 -7.09 -40.41 -58.78
C ARG A 1041 -7.19 -38.89 -58.72
N SER A 1042 -8.37 -38.40 -58.35
CA SER A 1042 -8.65 -36.96 -58.18
C SER A 1042 -7.88 -36.31 -57.03
N ASP A 1043 -7.64 -37.03 -55.94
CA ASP A 1043 -6.89 -36.54 -54.76
C ASP A 1043 -5.39 -36.33 -55.02
N LYS A 1044 -4.89 -36.76 -56.19
CA LYS A 1044 -3.54 -36.48 -56.70
C LYS A 1044 -3.49 -35.22 -57.58
N THR A 1045 -4.57 -34.44 -57.60
CA THR A 1045 -4.72 -33.24 -58.44
C THR A 1045 -5.36 -32.09 -57.66
N TYR A 1046 -5.01 -30.84 -58.00
CA TYR A 1046 -5.61 -29.63 -57.41
C TYR A 1046 -5.74 -28.53 -58.48
N PRO A 1047 -6.95 -28.01 -58.77
CA PRO A 1047 -7.13 -26.88 -59.68
C PRO A 1047 -6.64 -25.60 -58.99
N GLU A 1048 -5.50 -25.05 -59.42
CA GLU A 1048 -4.89 -23.88 -58.76
C GLU A 1048 -5.28 -22.56 -59.41
N TYR A 1049 -5.35 -22.53 -60.75
CA TYR A 1049 -5.76 -21.34 -61.50
C TYR A 1049 -6.76 -21.69 -62.60
N CYS A 1050 -7.78 -20.85 -62.80
CA CYS A 1050 -8.56 -20.82 -64.04
C CYS A 1050 -8.07 -19.65 -64.91
N ILE A 1051 -7.73 -19.94 -66.16
CA ILE A 1051 -7.30 -18.97 -67.17
C ILE A 1051 -8.47 -18.76 -68.12
N THR A 1052 -8.97 -17.52 -68.21
CA THR A 1052 -9.98 -17.12 -69.20
C THR A 1052 -9.28 -16.34 -70.31
N PHE A 1053 -9.54 -16.67 -71.57
CA PHE A 1053 -8.83 -16.10 -72.72
C PHE A 1053 -9.71 -16.01 -73.98
N THR A 1054 -9.30 -15.18 -74.93
CA THR A 1054 -9.87 -15.11 -76.29
C THR A 1054 -8.81 -15.47 -77.32
N GLU A 1055 -9.25 -15.92 -78.49
CA GLU A 1055 -8.38 -16.24 -79.64
C GLU A 1055 -8.00 -15.00 -80.45
#